data_AF-A0A4Q4QR46-F1
#
_entry.id   AF-A0A4Q4QR46-F1
#
_cell.length_a   1.000
_cell.length_b   1.000
_cell.length_c   1.000
_cell.angle_alpha   90.00
_cell.angle_beta   90.00
_cell.angle_gamma   90.00
#
_symmetry.space_group_name_H-M   'P 1'
#
loop_
_entity.id
_entity.type
_entity.pdbx_description
1 polymer ?
#
loop_
_entity_poly.entity_id
_entity_poly.type
_entity_poly.pdbx_seq_one_letter_code
_entity_poly.pdbx_strand_id
1 'polypeptide(L)'
;MSIGRAAASRVCGKPVGPIGFGMMGLTFPPPFPQFEREHQAGLLKKALDQGANLWNGGLHYGTPESNSVHLLRYYFEKYPQDAEKVVLNIKGAYDRYTGPAGSPEAIRASVEQALKGLGGAKAIDVFEMGMRTLKDHMRSIAKDILARIDPHTPIETSIKALAELVEEGKIGGIGLSEVNANTIRKAHAVHPIASVEIELSLFTPDPLHNGIMDTCHKLGIPVIAYSPVGRGWLTGNFKKIDDLSPNDFRIQMFDRFKPEVFDQNYKLVEAVEKVARRKGLKTSQVAIAWVARQGAIPIPGSTNIERAIMNSRLSELNDEDMKDLYKAQQTFPIAVPSSLFLLLIIVASQKVPTCYYDTSVAMDSSNEELEDATVSSQNTTHTHHGSCTVCAKAKSKCIRRPGNGDCERCIRLHKTCQIREPVKRKRQARKTTRSAQLQNLETKLADIAQALAGKKAQEMSAGSNLRSPISQQMNGLYQETDDIYPTPLVITPDTTRSNDFLASAHDPPLETIHFEHVPTGMNVTDADVLLDRYRRLMAPHMPFVVIPSGINASNLAGSKPFLLKAIETVAYFHDTAIQQPMVKDLMRQVSERMLIKGEKSLDLLQGMLVFGNWYNPHLFAPPSHTVLLHLTMALTHDLNIDRAPGFCEKVALMAASQAHGVPQPAKVVTNDERRAVLGTFYLTSQILTSFRKVDTLHWSPWLTKCSEALTQAKEYESDILLVQLAQSQRIMQEAMGTECDHAPVSFYAKSFLSDVDDIELASANGMSAIVLRLQQACTRTAIWERSFGNLANHTVKEKDLRQRLDGMWHCMDAAKRYTDIYLELPVEHYPLVPFGVFAQFAYIFVVLVRASLIEMNGWDVEALRSFIDFSSFLEKASQRYDAVSASRPDGLVLNNEAFAKWSAKTKWAKSFYDTKFLPVDPNAPTVNQPPPGCTTIEADETQESRRALPTPLQVPAEFSTDTFAFEDSMWDSLDNPAIFLGDIDSAFADIP
;
A
#
# COMPACT_ATOMS: atom_id res chain seq x y z
N MET A 1 20.76 -14.77 18.46
CA MET A 1 19.40 -15.33 18.59
C MET A 1 19.26 -15.89 20.00
N SER A 2 18.24 -15.49 20.76
CA SER A 2 17.98 -16.00 22.12
C SER A 2 17.23 -17.34 22.04
N ILE A 3 17.91 -18.41 21.62
CA ILE A 3 17.36 -19.76 21.65
C ILE A 3 17.60 -20.33 23.06
N GLY A 4 16.54 -20.73 23.78
CA GLY A 4 16.65 -21.57 24.97
C GLY A 4 16.49 -20.91 26.33
N ARG A 5 15.74 -19.81 26.48
CA ARG A 5 15.46 -19.23 27.81
C ARG A 5 14.22 -19.86 28.43
N ALA A 6 14.34 -20.32 29.67
CA ALA A 6 13.21 -20.88 30.41
C ALA A 6 12.19 -19.78 30.74
N ALA A 7 10.90 -20.12 30.69
CA ALA A 7 9.83 -19.24 31.18
C ALA A 7 10.02 -18.93 32.66
N ALA A 8 9.59 -17.74 33.08
CA ALA A 8 9.64 -17.36 34.48
C ALA A 8 8.82 -18.33 35.35
N SER A 9 9.37 -18.73 36.49
CA SER A 9 8.71 -19.61 37.46
C SER A 9 8.02 -18.84 38.59
N ARG A 10 8.07 -17.50 38.54
CA ARG A 10 7.43 -16.62 39.52
C ARG A 10 6.82 -15.40 38.85
N VAL A 11 5.67 -14.96 39.35
CA VAL A 11 5.03 -13.68 39.00
C VAL A 11 4.67 -12.97 40.29
N CYS A 12 5.02 -11.68 40.42
CA CYS A 12 4.84 -10.92 41.67
C CYS A 12 5.41 -11.64 42.90
N GLY A 13 6.56 -12.30 42.75
CA GLY A 13 7.19 -13.07 43.81
C GLY A 13 6.49 -14.38 44.19
N LYS A 14 5.37 -14.76 43.55
CA LYS A 14 4.64 -16.01 43.82
C LYS A 14 4.97 -17.10 42.79
N PRO A 15 5.09 -18.38 43.19
CA PRO A 15 5.41 -19.48 42.27
C PRO A 15 4.29 -19.71 41.27
N VAL A 16 4.65 -19.84 39.99
CA VAL A 16 3.71 -20.18 38.91
C VAL A 16 4.21 -21.36 38.09
N GLY A 17 3.27 -22.14 37.56
CA GLY A 17 3.55 -23.18 36.58
C GLY A 17 4.01 -22.59 35.24
N PRO A 18 4.54 -23.44 34.34
CA PRO A 18 5.02 -23.01 33.03
C PRO A 18 3.89 -22.59 32.06
N ILE A 19 2.63 -22.82 32.43
CA ILE A 19 1.44 -22.49 31.66
C ILE A 19 0.43 -21.87 32.62
N GLY A 20 -0.18 -20.75 32.23
CA GLY A 20 -1.31 -20.15 32.93
C GLY A 20 -2.64 -20.45 32.23
N PHE A 21 -3.71 -19.77 32.64
CA PHE A 21 -5.04 -19.94 32.07
C PHE A 21 -5.68 -18.59 31.72
N GLY A 22 -6.08 -18.43 30.45
CA GLY A 22 -6.77 -17.23 29.97
C GLY A 22 -8.29 -17.36 30.09
N MET A 23 -8.94 -16.45 30.81
CA MET A 23 -10.35 -16.58 31.20
C MET A 23 -11.34 -15.89 30.26
N MET A 24 -10.89 -15.15 29.25
CA MET A 24 -11.77 -14.35 28.37
C MET A 24 -12.95 -15.17 27.82
N GLY A 25 -12.68 -16.36 27.28
CA GLY A 25 -13.71 -17.22 26.69
C GLY A 25 -14.72 -17.80 27.69
N LEU A 26 -14.47 -17.71 29.00
CA LEU A 26 -15.42 -18.14 30.02
C LEU A 26 -16.53 -17.11 30.20
N THR A 27 -16.26 -15.80 30.10
CA THR A 27 -17.24 -14.78 30.52
C THR A 27 -17.64 -13.77 29.46
N PHE A 28 -17.09 -13.82 28.23
CA PHE A 28 -17.38 -12.85 27.16
C PHE A 28 -18.83 -12.93 26.59
N PRO A 29 -19.49 -11.80 26.23
CA PRO A 29 -20.93 -11.75 25.86
C PRO A 29 -21.26 -12.30 24.44
N PRO A 30 -22.57 -12.47 24.09
CA PRO A 30 -23.12 -13.31 22.99
C PRO A 30 -22.57 -13.03 21.56
N PRO A 31 -22.70 -13.97 20.58
CA PRO A 31 -23.69 -15.06 20.48
C PRO A 31 -23.10 -16.43 20.82
N PHE A 32 -22.82 -16.69 22.09
CA PHE A 32 -22.60 -18.04 22.63
C PHE A 32 -23.27 -18.12 24.01
N PRO A 33 -23.81 -19.29 24.40
CA PRO A 33 -24.78 -19.42 25.50
C PRO A 33 -24.24 -18.93 26.84
N GLN A 34 -25.14 -18.47 27.72
CA GLN A 34 -24.84 -18.25 29.13
C GLN A 34 -24.33 -19.58 29.72
N PHE A 35 -23.01 -19.71 29.81
CA PHE A 35 -22.39 -20.87 30.44
C PHE A 35 -22.72 -20.88 31.94
N GLU A 36 -22.95 -22.06 32.49
CA GLU A 36 -23.22 -22.22 33.92
C GLU A 36 -21.93 -21.99 34.72
N ARG A 37 -21.98 -21.10 35.73
CA ARG A 37 -20.85 -20.80 36.63
C ARG A 37 -20.23 -22.06 37.24
N GLU A 38 -21.07 -23.06 37.53
CA GLU A 38 -20.64 -24.38 38.02
C GLU A 38 -19.69 -25.09 37.05
N HIS A 39 -20.06 -25.14 35.76
CA HIS A 39 -19.26 -25.79 34.72
C HIS A 39 -17.89 -25.10 34.57
N GLN A 40 -17.89 -23.76 34.55
CA GLN A 40 -16.67 -22.96 34.43
C GLN A 40 -15.75 -23.11 35.64
N ALA A 41 -16.33 -23.10 36.84
CA ALA A 41 -15.58 -23.34 38.06
C ALA A 41 -14.97 -24.75 38.07
N GLY A 42 -15.72 -25.76 37.63
CA GLY A 42 -15.20 -27.12 37.44
C GLY A 42 -14.03 -27.19 36.44
N LEU A 43 -14.12 -26.45 35.33
CA LEU A 43 -13.05 -26.35 34.34
C LEU A 43 -11.78 -25.71 34.93
N LEU A 44 -11.92 -24.57 35.60
CA LEU A 44 -10.80 -23.88 36.27
C LEU A 44 -10.13 -24.79 37.31
N LYS A 45 -10.94 -25.55 38.07
CA LYS A 45 -10.43 -26.51 39.04
C LYS A 45 -9.56 -27.57 38.36
N LYS A 46 -10.03 -28.13 37.24
CA LYS A 46 -9.27 -29.12 36.48
C LYS A 46 -7.99 -28.56 35.86
N ALA A 47 -8.00 -27.31 35.39
CA ALA A 47 -6.81 -26.63 34.90
C ALA A 47 -5.79 -26.40 36.03
N LEU A 48 -6.24 -25.98 37.22
CA LEU A 48 -5.40 -25.83 38.40
C LEU A 48 -4.78 -27.15 38.85
N ASP A 49 -5.54 -28.25 38.81
CA ASP A 49 -5.03 -29.59 39.12
C ASP A 49 -3.92 -30.04 38.14
N GLN A 50 -3.78 -29.40 36.97
CA GLN A 50 -2.67 -29.60 36.04
C GLN A 50 -1.49 -28.63 36.23
N GLY A 51 -1.56 -27.73 37.21
CA GLY A 51 -0.53 -26.74 37.49
C GLY A 51 -0.73 -25.39 36.81
N ALA A 52 -1.84 -25.16 36.11
CA ALA A 52 -2.16 -23.85 35.52
C ALA A 52 -2.71 -22.90 36.58
N ASN A 53 -1.80 -22.35 37.39
CA ASN A 53 -2.11 -21.55 38.57
C ASN A 53 -1.95 -20.04 38.39
N LEU A 54 -1.48 -19.57 37.23
CA LEU A 54 -1.55 -18.16 36.84
C LEU A 54 -2.84 -17.91 36.07
N TRP A 55 -3.82 -17.25 36.69
CA TRP A 55 -5.13 -16.99 36.06
C TRP A 55 -5.22 -15.55 35.59
N ASN A 56 -5.50 -15.38 34.30
CA ASN A 56 -5.67 -14.08 33.68
C ASN A 56 -7.14 -13.81 33.38
N GLY A 57 -7.73 -12.88 34.13
CA GLY A 57 -9.12 -12.41 33.98
C GLY A 57 -9.20 -10.92 33.71
N GLY A 58 -10.41 -10.40 33.51
CA GLY A 58 -10.61 -8.97 33.27
C GLY A 58 -12.03 -8.50 33.54
N LEU A 59 -12.15 -7.21 33.88
CA LEU A 59 -13.44 -6.55 34.09
C LEU A 59 -14.29 -6.46 32.82
N HIS A 60 -13.63 -6.36 31.67
CA HIS A 60 -14.27 -6.27 30.36
C HIS A 60 -14.56 -7.64 29.72
N TYR A 61 -14.26 -8.74 30.41
CA TYR A 61 -14.62 -10.09 29.98
C TYR A 61 -16.03 -10.40 30.45
N GLY A 62 -17.05 -9.81 29.83
CA GLY A 62 -18.45 -10.00 30.23
C GLY A 62 -19.18 -8.67 30.44
N THR A 63 -20.24 -8.71 31.24
CA THR A 63 -20.96 -7.49 31.66
C THR A 63 -20.42 -6.99 33.01
N PRO A 64 -20.70 -5.74 33.41
CA PRO A 64 -20.26 -5.21 34.69
C PRO A 64 -20.67 -6.06 35.91
N GLU A 65 -21.78 -6.79 35.82
CA GLU A 65 -22.33 -7.67 36.88
C GLU A 65 -22.00 -9.16 36.68
N SER A 66 -21.40 -9.52 35.54
CA SER A 66 -21.13 -10.92 35.19
C SER A 66 -19.91 -11.00 34.28
N ASN A 67 -18.74 -10.82 34.88
CA ASN A 67 -17.42 -10.92 34.24
C ASN A 67 -16.49 -11.84 35.04
N SER A 68 -15.19 -11.86 34.72
CA SER A 68 -14.22 -12.76 35.35
C SER A 68 -14.19 -12.65 36.88
N VAL A 69 -14.30 -11.45 37.47
CA VAL A 69 -14.21 -11.31 38.94
C VAL A 69 -15.42 -11.93 39.67
N HIS A 70 -16.59 -11.95 39.04
CA HIS A 70 -17.79 -12.59 39.58
C HIS A 70 -17.70 -14.12 39.51
N LEU A 71 -17.14 -14.66 38.41
CA LEU A 71 -16.84 -16.09 38.30
C LEU A 71 -15.78 -16.52 39.33
N LEU A 72 -14.74 -15.70 39.52
CA LEU A 72 -13.68 -15.97 40.49
C LEU A 72 -14.20 -15.94 41.92
N ARG A 73 -15.06 -14.98 42.26
CA ARG A 73 -15.76 -14.96 43.56
C ARG A 73 -16.49 -16.27 43.80
N TYR A 74 -17.34 -16.68 42.85
CA TYR A 74 -18.07 -17.95 42.94
C TYR A 74 -17.12 -19.16 43.11
N TYR A 75 -16.02 -19.19 42.36
CA TYR A 75 -15.01 -20.24 42.45
C TYR A 75 -14.38 -20.32 43.85
N PHE A 76 -13.90 -19.19 44.39
CA PHE A 76 -13.17 -19.16 45.66
C PHE A 76 -14.10 -19.30 46.88
N GLU A 77 -15.36 -18.87 46.79
CA GLU A 77 -16.37 -19.21 47.81
C GLU A 77 -16.63 -20.72 47.86
N LYS A 78 -16.58 -21.39 46.71
CA LYS A 78 -16.75 -22.85 46.61
C LYS A 78 -15.50 -23.65 46.98
N TYR A 79 -14.32 -23.15 46.61
CA TYR A 79 -13.01 -23.79 46.83
C TYR A 79 -12.02 -22.84 47.53
N PRO A 80 -12.30 -22.43 48.79
CA PRO A 80 -11.49 -21.43 49.48
C PRO A 80 -10.01 -21.84 49.66
N GLN A 81 -9.73 -23.14 49.79
CA GLN A 81 -8.38 -23.69 49.90
C GLN A 81 -7.52 -23.50 48.64
N ASP A 82 -8.11 -23.17 47.50
CA ASP A 82 -7.38 -22.92 46.26
C ASP A 82 -6.96 -21.45 46.11
N ALA A 83 -7.45 -20.54 46.95
CA ALA A 83 -7.10 -19.12 46.93
C ALA A 83 -5.58 -18.89 47.03
N GLU A 84 -4.89 -19.57 47.94
CA GLU A 84 -3.43 -19.45 48.12
C GLU A 84 -2.62 -20.13 47.00
N LYS A 85 -3.25 -20.99 46.19
CA LYS A 85 -2.57 -21.71 45.11
C LYS A 85 -2.53 -20.91 43.81
N VAL A 86 -3.47 -19.98 43.64
CA VAL A 86 -3.67 -19.21 42.42
C VAL A 86 -2.99 -17.85 42.51
N VAL A 87 -2.21 -17.52 41.48
CA VAL A 87 -1.74 -16.17 41.20
C VAL A 87 -2.71 -15.51 40.23
N LEU A 88 -3.40 -14.48 40.71
CA LEU A 88 -4.50 -13.82 40.01
C LEU A 88 -4.04 -12.52 39.36
N ASN A 89 -4.07 -12.48 38.02
CA ASN A 89 -3.89 -11.28 37.22
C ASN A 89 -5.26 -10.79 36.73
N ILE A 90 -5.67 -9.59 37.12
CA ILE A 90 -6.93 -8.95 36.69
C ILE A 90 -6.64 -7.72 35.85
N LYS A 91 -7.23 -7.69 34.66
CA LYS A 91 -7.22 -6.53 33.77
C LYS A 91 -8.34 -5.54 34.06
N GLY A 92 -8.00 -4.25 34.06
CA GLY A 92 -8.95 -3.15 34.20
C GLY A 92 -8.44 -1.87 33.55
N ALA A 93 -8.92 -0.72 34.05
CA ALA A 93 -8.57 0.61 33.57
C ALA A 93 -8.85 0.78 32.05
N TYR A 94 -10.05 0.36 31.64
CA TYR A 94 -10.45 0.26 30.24
C TYR A 94 -11.97 0.46 30.06
N ASP A 95 -12.34 1.30 29.09
CA ASP A 95 -13.71 1.53 28.66
C ASP A 95 -13.92 1.06 27.20
N ARG A 96 -15.07 0.44 26.93
CA ARG A 96 -15.37 -0.20 25.63
C ARG A 96 -15.52 0.81 24.48
N TYR A 97 -15.87 2.06 24.78
CA TYR A 97 -16.12 3.11 23.81
C TYR A 97 -14.96 4.11 23.73
N THR A 98 -14.34 4.43 24.87
CA THR A 98 -13.31 5.49 24.95
C THR A 98 -11.87 4.94 25.02
N GLY A 99 -11.68 3.65 25.26
CA GLY A 99 -10.36 3.00 25.23
C GLY A 99 -9.68 2.87 26.60
N PRO A 100 -8.34 2.76 26.65
CA PRO A 100 -7.59 2.71 27.91
C PRO A 100 -7.81 3.97 28.74
N ALA A 101 -8.08 3.81 30.04
CA ALA A 101 -8.35 4.92 30.96
C ALA A 101 -7.26 4.95 32.05
N GLY A 102 -6.23 5.76 31.83
CA GLY A 102 -4.99 5.78 32.61
C GLY A 102 -4.96 6.82 33.72
N SER A 103 -5.99 7.66 33.88
CA SER A 103 -6.03 8.65 34.96
C SER A 103 -6.04 7.98 36.34
N PRO A 104 -5.45 8.62 37.38
CA PRO A 104 -5.45 8.07 38.73
C PRO A 104 -6.84 7.68 39.25
N GLU A 105 -7.86 8.50 38.95
CA GLU A 105 -9.24 8.29 39.37
C GLU A 105 -9.84 7.07 38.68
N ALA A 106 -9.63 6.94 37.36
CA ALA A 106 -10.14 5.81 36.58
C ALA A 106 -9.48 4.49 36.98
N ILE A 107 -8.17 4.51 37.22
CA ILE A 107 -7.40 3.35 37.73
C ILE A 107 -7.96 2.92 39.08
N ARG A 108 -8.07 3.85 40.03
CA ARG A 108 -8.60 3.57 41.37
C ARG A 108 -10.01 3.03 41.29
N ALA A 109 -10.90 3.67 40.55
CA ALA A 109 -12.28 3.20 40.36
C ALA A 109 -12.32 1.77 39.78
N SER A 110 -11.44 1.46 38.83
CA SER A 110 -11.36 0.14 38.23
C SER A 110 -10.86 -0.93 39.22
N VAL A 111 -9.85 -0.62 40.03
CA VAL A 111 -9.37 -1.53 41.09
C VAL A 111 -10.46 -1.76 42.14
N GLU A 112 -11.15 -0.72 42.58
CA GLU A 112 -12.27 -0.83 43.53
C GLU A 112 -13.41 -1.69 42.97
N GLN A 113 -13.74 -1.53 41.69
CA GLN A 113 -14.73 -2.36 41.01
C GLN A 113 -14.31 -3.84 41.00
N ALA A 114 -13.03 -4.13 40.72
CA ALA A 114 -12.52 -5.49 40.73
C ALA A 114 -12.57 -6.12 42.14
N LEU A 115 -12.18 -5.37 43.16
CA LEU A 115 -12.26 -5.80 44.57
C LEU A 115 -13.70 -6.05 45.01
N LYS A 116 -14.62 -5.16 44.64
CA LYS A 116 -16.06 -5.33 44.90
C LYS A 116 -16.61 -6.60 44.25
N GLY A 117 -16.25 -6.85 42.98
CA GLY A 117 -16.67 -8.04 42.26
C GLY A 117 -16.12 -9.34 42.87
N LEU A 118 -14.87 -9.33 43.36
CA LEU A 118 -14.26 -10.45 44.08
C LEU A 118 -14.86 -10.67 45.48
N GLY A 119 -15.44 -9.64 46.10
CA GLY A 119 -16.14 -9.74 47.37
C GLY A 119 -15.28 -10.22 48.55
N GLY A 120 -13.97 -9.99 48.49
CA GLY A 120 -13.01 -10.46 49.50
C GLY A 120 -12.62 -11.94 49.42
N ALA A 121 -13.14 -12.70 48.42
CA ALA A 121 -12.84 -14.12 48.29
C ALA A 121 -11.37 -14.42 47.90
N LYS A 122 -10.70 -13.46 47.23
CA LYS A 122 -9.29 -13.52 46.83
C LYS A 122 -8.75 -12.11 46.60
N ALA A 123 -7.52 -11.84 47.06
CA ALA A 123 -6.81 -10.60 46.74
C ALA A 123 -6.27 -10.60 45.30
N ILE A 124 -6.17 -9.42 44.68
CA ILE A 124 -5.59 -9.26 43.34
C ILE A 124 -4.06 -9.29 43.47
N ASP A 125 -3.40 -10.29 42.87
CA ASP A 125 -1.93 -10.39 42.95
C ASP A 125 -1.25 -9.44 41.97
N VAL A 126 -1.79 -9.33 40.77
CA VAL A 126 -1.36 -8.36 39.75
C VAL A 126 -2.58 -7.67 39.18
N PHE A 127 -2.59 -6.35 39.21
CA PHE A 127 -3.55 -5.58 38.43
C PHE A 127 -2.88 -5.09 37.16
N GLU A 128 -3.45 -5.46 36.02
CA GLU A 128 -2.88 -5.21 34.71
C GLU A 128 -3.65 -4.11 33.98
N MET A 129 -2.94 -3.08 33.55
CA MET A 129 -3.52 -2.00 32.74
C MET A 129 -3.35 -2.29 31.24
N GLY A 130 -4.47 -2.26 30.50
CA GLY A 130 -4.56 -2.31 29.03
C GLY A 130 -5.51 -3.39 28.47
N MET A 131 -6.57 -3.02 27.71
CA MET A 131 -6.61 -3.02 26.21
C MET A 131 -8.02 -2.87 25.53
N ARG A 132 -8.12 -2.01 24.48
CA ARG A 132 -8.69 -2.15 23.08
C ARG A 132 -9.57 -0.97 22.57
N THR A 133 -9.42 -0.46 21.34
CA THR A 133 -10.63 -0.07 20.54
C THR A 133 -10.88 -1.12 19.46
N LEU A 134 -12.14 -1.35 19.07
CA LEU A 134 -12.47 -2.33 18.03
C LEU A 134 -11.75 -1.99 16.70
N LYS A 135 -11.49 -0.70 16.45
CA LYS A 135 -10.82 -0.16 15.26
C LYS A 135 -9.30 -0.43 15.20
N ASP A 136 -8.59 -0.44 16.33
CA ASP A 136 -7.12 -0.51 16.33
C ASP A 136 -6.53 -1.89 16.00
N HIS A 137 -7.34 -2.94 15.94
CA HIS A 137 -6.89 -4.27 15.51
C HIS A 137 -6.79 -4.42 13.99
N MET A 138 -7.29 -3.46 13.18
CA MET A 138 -7.15 -3.47 11.72
C MET A 138 -5.70 -3.24 11.24
N ARG A 139 -4.73 -3.06 12.15
CA ARG A 139 -3.33 -2.87 11.80
C ARG A 139 -2.45 -3.80 12.62
N SER A 140 -2.30 -5.04 12.16
CA SER A 140 -1.48 -6.07 12.81
C SER A 140 0.01 -5.69 12.94
N ILE A 141 0.48 -4.62 12.30
CA ILE A 141 1.91 -4.31 12.17
C ILE A 141 2.28 -2.92 12.77
N ALA A 142 1.33 -2.19 13.37
CA ALA A 142 1.63 -0.97 14.15
C ALA A 142 2.06 -1.25 15.60
N LYS A 143 2.37 -2.51 15.93
CA LYS A 143 2.67 -2.97 17.30
C LYS A 143 3.95 -2.34 17.88
N ASP A 144 4.88 -1.95 17.02
CA ASP A 144 6.15 -1.33 17.43
C ASP A 144 6.01 0.18 17.74
N ILE A 145 4.95 0.83 17.24
CA ILE A 145 4.75 2.29 17.36
C ILE A 145 3.68 2.64 18.40
N LEU A 146 2.67 1.80 18.59
CA LEU A 146 1.52 2.07 19.46
C LEU A 146 1.59 1.21 20.72
N ALA A 147 2.24 1.69 21.78
CA ALA A 147 1.98 1.16 23.12
C ALA A 147 0.49 1.40 23.44
N ARG A 148 -0.24 0.38 23.90
CA ARG A 148 -1.68 0.45 24.19
C ARG A 148 -1.97 1.13 25.53
N ILE A 149 -1.42 2.35 25.69
CA ILE A 149 -1.56 3.24 26.84
C ILE A 149 -2.66 4.27 26.61
N ASP A 150 -3.16 4.88 27.68
CA ASP A 150 -4.05 6.04 27.58
C ASP A 150 -3.29 7.21 26.92
N PRO A 151 -3.77 7.76 25.79
CA PRO A 151 -3.09 8.87 25.11
C PRO A 151 -3.14 10.18 25.89
N HIS A 152 -4.06 10.32 26.85
CA HIS A 152 -4.25 11.53 27.64
C HIS A 152 -3.49 11.52 28.97
N THR A 153 -3.07 10.35 29.44
CA THR A 153 -2.36 10.20 30.72
C THR A 153 -0.97 9.60 30.50
N PRO A 154 0.13 10.32 30.84
CA PRO A 154 1.48 9.77 30.81
C PRO A 154 1.57 8.48 31.64
N ILE A 155 2.30 7.48 31.13
CA ILE A 155 2.42 6.17 31.80
C ILE A 155 2.95 6.31 33.22
N GLU A 156 3.89 7.23 33.46
CA GLU A 156 4.46 7.47 34.78
C GLU A 156 3.41 7.90 35.81
N THR A 157 2.41 8.67 35.39
CA THR A 157 1.28 9.08 36.24
C THR A 157 0.40 7.88 36.58
N SER A 158 0.05 7.06 35.60
CA SER A 158 -0.72 5.83 35.81
C SER A 158 -0.01 4.85 36.75
N ILE A 159 1.31 4.70 36.60
CA ILE A 159 2.11 3.78 37.43
C ILE A 159 2.24 4.30 38.87
N LYS A 160 2.33 5.62 39.09
CA LYS A 160 2.26 6.18 40.45
C LYS A 160 0.93 5.88 41.13
N ALA A 161 -0.19 6.07 40.42
CA ALA A 161 -1.51 5.76 40.96
C ALA A 161 -1.66 4.27 41.31
N LEU A 162 -1.10 3.38 40.48
CA LEU A 162 -1.06 1.95 40.76
C LEU A 162 -0.11 1.62 41.93
N ALA A 163 1.02 2.31 42.06
CA ALA A 163 1.95 2.14 43.18
C ALA A 163 1.29 2.51 44.52
N GLU A 164 0.52 3.60 44.57
CA GLU A 164 -0.28 3.95 45.75
C GLU A 164 -1.26 2.83 46.12
N LEU A 165 -1.89 2.19 45.14
CA LEU A 165 -2.79 1.05 45.38
C LEU A 165 -2.06 -0.22 45.82
N VAL A 166 -0.78 -0.38 45.46
CA VAL A 166 0.10 -1.41 46.03
C VAL A 166 0.43 -1.10 47.49
N GLU A 167 0.79 0.15 47.80
CA GLU A 167 1.09 0.61 49.17
C GLU A 167 -0.13 0.50 50.10
N GLU A 168 -1.33 0.78 49.58
CA GLU A 168 -2.61 0.57 50.28
C GLU A 168 -2.97 -0.91 50.47
N GLY A 169 -2.22 -1.85 49.86
CA GLY A 169 -2.48 -3.28 49.94
C GLY A 169 -3.69 -3.76 49.13
N LYS A 170 -4.22 -2.92 48.22
CA LYS A 170 -5.36 -3.26 47.36
C LYS A 170 -4.99 -4.20 46.23
N ILE A 171 -3.75 -4.10 45.74
CA ILE A 171 -3.19 -4.96 44.70
C ILE A 171 -1.77 -5.38 45.10
N GLY A 172 -1.33 -6.58 44.71
CA GLY A 172 0.00 -7.09 45.05
C GLY A 172 1.13 -6.54 44.16
N GLY A 173 0.82 -6.15 42.92
CA GLY A 173 1.79 -5.70 41.94
C GLY A 173 1.15 -5.19 40.65
N ILE A 174 1.99 -4.62 39.79
CA ILE A 174 1.56 -3.89 38.58
C ILE A 174 1.88 -4.69 37.32
N GLY A 175 0.87 -4.93 36.49
CA GLY A 175 1.02 -5.54 35.17
C GLY A 175 0.81 -4.53 34.04
N LEU A 176 1.48 -4.73 32.90
CA LEU A 176 1.25 -3.96 31.68
C LEU A 176 0.79 -4.89 30.55
N SER A 177 -0.13 -4.43 29.71
CA SER A 177 -0.56 -5.17 28.52
C SER A 177 -0.23 -4.40 27.24
N GLU A 178 0.41 -5.06 26.29
CA GLU A 178 0.57 -4.56 24.92
C GLU A 178 1.24 -3.18 24.80
N VAL A 179 2.34 -3.04 25.55
CA VAL A 179 3.23 -1.88 25.56
C VAL A 179 4.57 -2.19 24.87
N ASN A 180 5.24 -1.17 24.34
CA ASN A 180 6.57 -1.32 23.74
C ASN A 180 7.69 -1.28 24.79
N ALA A 181 8.92 -1.61 24.36
CA ALA A 181 10.11 -1.65 25.22
C ALA A 181 10.39 -0.33 25.96
N ASN A 182 10.15 0.82 25.34
CA ASN A 182 10.40 2.12 25.97
C ASN A 182 9.40 2.39 27.10
N THR A 183 8.12 2.13 26.87
CA THR A 183 7.07 2.25 27.89
C THR A 183 7.33 1.33 29.08
N ILE A 184 7.78 0.09 28.84
CA ILE A 184 8.17 -0.84 29.91
C ILE A 184 9.28 -0.24 30.78
N ARG A 185 10.32 0.36 30.17
CA ARG A 185 11.43 0.99 30.92
C ARG A 185 10.95 2.17 31.75
N LYS A 186 10.13 3.05 31.17
CA LYS A 186 9.56 4.21 31.86
C LYS A 186 8.70 3.80 33.06
N ALA A 187 7.80 2.84 32.85
CA ALA A 187 6.95 2.31 33.89
C ALA A 187 7.78 1.67 35.02
N HIS A 188 8.74 0.81 34.66
CA HIS A 188 9.59 0.12 35.62
C HIS A 188 10.52 1.07 36.41
N ALA A 189 10.90 2.20 35.84
CA ALA A 189 11.67 3.23 36.53
C ALA A 189 10.86 3.95 37.63
N VAL A 190 9.52 3.95 37.53
CA VAL A 190 8.63 4.51 38.55
C VAL A 190 8.33 3.49 39.65
N HIS A 191 7.94 2.28 39.27
CA HIS A 191 7.67 1.18 40.20
C HIS A 191 7.98 -0.17 39.53
N PRO A 192 8.54 -1.17 40.23
CA PRO A 192 8.77 -2.49 39.67
C PRO A 192 7.51 -3.10 39.03
N ILE A 193 7.64 -3.49 37.76
CA ILE A 193 6.58 -4.15 36.98
C ILE A 193 6.62 -5.66 37.22
N ALA A 194 5.49 -6.22 37.63
CA ALA A 194 5.35 -7.63 38.03
C ALA A 194 5.16 -8.58 36.85
N SER A 195 4.59 -8.10 35.74
CA SER A 195 4.45 -8.85 34.48
C SER A 195 4.16 -7.94 33.29
N VAL A 196 4.51 -8.40 32.09
CA VAL A 196 4.08 -7.81 30.81
C VAL A 196 3.31 -8.85 30.01
N GLU A 197 2.10 -8.55 29.58
CA GLU A 197 1.32 -9.41 28.69
C GLU A 197 1.39 -8.94 27.23
N ILE A 198 1.64 -9.86 26.30
CA ILE A 198 1.79 -9.58 24.86
C ILE A 198 1.26 -10.75 24.00
N GLU A 199 0.71 -10.49 22.81
CA GLU A 199 0.42 -11.56 21.82
C GLU A 199 1.74 -12.19 21.39
N LEU A 200 1.89 -13.49 21.63
CA LEU A 200 3.03 -14.27 21.17
C LEU A 200 2.56 -15.65 20.74
N SER A 201 2.81 -15.98 19.47
CA SER A 201 2.53 -17.29 18.88
C SER A 201 3.43 -17.50 17.66
N LEU A 202 3.38 -18.69 17.05
CA LEU A 202 4.08 -18.94 15.78
C LEU A 202 3.66 -17.96 14.66
N PHE A 203 2.43 -17.42 14.72
CA PHE A 203 1.91 -16.40 13.81
C PHE A 203 2.29 -14.96 14.18
N THR A 204 2.81 -14.72 15.39
CA THR A 204 3.14 -13.38 15.89
C THR A 204 4.44 -13.46 16.70
N PRO A 205 5.59 -13.70 16.03
CA PRO A 205 6.89 -13.80 16.68
C PRO A 205 7.54 -12.43 16.96
N ASP A 206 6.91 -11.32 16.57
CA ASP A 206 7.45 -9.94 16.65
C ASP A 206 8.00 -9.54 18.03
N PRO A 207 7.39 -9.93 19.17
CA PRO A 207 7.95 -9.62 20.49
C PRO A 207 9.38 -10.15 20.73
N LEU A 208 9.77 -11.19 19.98
CA LEU A 208 11.13 -11.77 20.02
C LEU A 208 12.18 -10.87 19.34
N HIS A 209 11.75 -9.88 18.55
CA HIS A 209 12.62 -9.10 17.66
C HIS A 209 12.52 -7.59 17.89
N ASN A 210 11.40 -7.09 18.41
CA ASN A 210 11.17 -5.65 18.64
C ASN A 210 11.66 -5.13 20.01
N GLY A 211 12.44 -5.93 20.74
CA GLY A 211 13.08 -5.53 22.00
C GLY A 211 12.20 -5.64 23.25
N ILE A 212 10.92 -6.06 23.15
CA ILE A 212 10.05 -6.29 24.31
C ILE A 212 10.63 -7.40 25.20
N MET A 213 10.85 -8.60 24.63
CA MET A 213 11.35 -9.76 25.38
C MET A 213 12.73 -9.49 26.00
N ASP A 214 13.63 -8.83 25.27
CA ASP A 214 14.95 -8.45 25.78
C ASP A 214 14.86 -7.45 26.93
N THR A 215 13.93 -6.49 26.85
CA THR A 215 13.73 -5.50 27.90
C THR A 215 13.16 -6.14 29.16
N CYS A 216 12.11 -6.96 29.02
CA CYS A 216 11.54 -7.71 30.14
C CYS A 216 12.58 -8.60 30.80
N HIS A 217 13.37 -9.34 30.02
CA HIS A 217 14.41 -10.20 30.57
C HIS A 217 15.50 -9.41 31.32
N LYS A 218 16.00 -8.31 30.73
CA LYS A 218 17.01 -7.44 31.38
C LYS A 218 16.51 -6.86 32.71
N LEU A 219 15.20 -6.60 32.82
CA LEU A 219 14.57 -6.06 34.02
C LEU A 219 14.02 -7.15 34.96
N GLY A 220 14.19 -8.44 34.63
CA GLY A 220 13.65 -9.54 35.43
C GLY A 220 12.11 -9.64 35.44
N ILE A 221 11.44 -9.10 34.42
CA ILE A 221 9.97 -9.05 34.32
C ILE A 221 9.48 -10.30 33.57
N PRO A 222 8.59 -11.12 34.17
CA PRO A 222 7.90 -12.21 33.49
C PRO A 222 7.05 -11.72 32.31
N VAL A 223 7.11 -12.44 31.19
CA VAL A 223 6.24 -12.19 30.03
C VAL A 223 5.12 -13.22 30.01
N ILE A 224 3.88 -12.74 29.95
CA ILE A 224 2.66 -13.55 29.81
C ILE A 224 2.24 -13.50 28.33
N ALA A 225 2.02 -14.65 27.70
CA ALA A 225 1.73 -14.74 26.28
C ALA A 225 0.26 -15.09 26.02
N TYR A 226 -0.51 -14.13 25.51
CA TYR A 226 -1.90 -14.37 25.10
C TYR A 226 -1.99 -14.88 23.66
N SER A 227 -3.11 -15.55 23.33
CA SER A 227 -3.36 -16.21 22.04
C SER A 227 -2.24 -17.16 21.56
N PRO A 228 -1.66 -18.02 22.43
CA PRO A 228 -0.52 -18.88 22.05
C PRO A 228 -0.85 -19.87 20.93
N VAL A 229 -2.14 -20.18 20.72
CA VAL A 229 -2.66 -21.05 19.66
C VAL A 229 -3.16 -20.30 18.41
N GLY A 230 -2.75 -19.03 18.23
CA GLY A 230 -3.08 -18.24 17.05
C GLY A 230 -4.59 -18.06 16.84
N ARG A 231 -5.33 -17.74 17.90
CA ARG A 231 -6.81 -17.58 17.88
C ARG A 231 -7.55 -18.80 17.34
N GLY A 232 -6.99 -19.98 17.64
CA GLY A 232 -7.54 -21.28 17.27
C GLY A 232 -6.97 -21.85 15.98
N TRP A 233 -6.20 -21.10 15.18
CA TRP A 233 -5.70 -21.63 13.90
C TRP A 233 -4.67 -22.75 14.08
N LEU A 234 -3.83 -22.65 15.11
CA LEU A 234 -2.86 -23.68 15.46
C LEU A 234 -3.49 -24.90 16.17
N THR A 235 -4.82 -25.05 16.12
CA THR A 235 -5.52 -26.25 16.57
C THR A 235 -5.78 -27.27 15.45
N GLY A 236 -5.47 -26.91 14.19
CA GLY A 236 -5.65 -27.78 13.02
C GLY A 236 -7.09 -27.86 12.50
N ASN A 237 -8.00 -27.04 13.04
CA ASN A 237 -9.44 -27.07 12.69
C ASN A 237 -9.81 -26.22 11.48
N PHE A 238 -8.95 -25.28 11.05
CA PHE A 238 -9.21 -24.40 9.89
C PHE A 238 -8.13 -24.66 8.85
N LYS A 239 -8.48 -25.43 7.82
CA LYS A 239 -7.60 -25.89 6.75
C LYS A 239 -7.80 -25.13 5.46
N LYS A 240 -9.02 -24.66 5.24
CA LYS A 240 -9.41 -23.78 4.13
C LYS A 240 -10.27 -22.64 4.65
N ILE A 241 -10.39 -21.58 3.85
CA ILE A 241 -11.16 -20.39 4.22
C ILE A 241 -12.62 -20.73 4.54
N ASP A 242 -13.23 -21.68 3.81
CA ASP A 242 -14.61 -22.14 4.04
C ASP A 242 -14.85 -22.81 5.41
N ASP A 243 -13.79 -23.21 6.12
CA ASP A 243 -13.93 -23.76 7.49
C ASP A 243 -14.28 -22.66 8.51
N LEU A 244 -14.20 -21.39 8.09
CA LEU A 244 -14.64 -20.23 8.83
C LEU A 244 -15.97 -19.72 8.24
N SER A 245 -16.89 -19.30 9.11
CA SER A 245 -18.09 -18.60 8.67
C SER A 245 -17.70 -17.30 7.93
N PRO A 246 -18.41 -16.87 6.88
CA PRO A 246 -18.16 -15.58 6.24
C PRO A 246 -18.19 -14.38 7.22
N ASN A 247 -18.99 -14.50 8.29
CA ASN A 247 -19.10 -13.49 9.35
C ASN A 247 -18.19 -13.77 10.55
N ASP A 248 -17.22 -14.68 10.42
CA ASP A 248 -16.28 -14.97 11.48
C ASP A 248 -15.41 -13.75 11.78
N PHE A 249 -15.35 -13.37 13.06
CA PHE A 249 -14.57 -12.20 13.50
C PHE A 249 -13.10 -12.29 13.07
N ARG A 250 -12.56 -13.49 12.82
CA ARG A 250 -11.18 -13.67 12.38
C ARG A 250 -10.95 -13.12 10.98
N ILE A 251 -11.85 -13.45 10.05
CA ILE A 251 -11.83 -12.93 8.68
C ILE A 251 -11.99 -11.41 8.71
N GLN A 252 -12.89 -10.91 9.56
CA GLN A 252 -13.18 -9.48 9.65
C GLN A 252 -12.04 -8.68 10.28
N MET A 253 -11.40 -9.21 11.33
CA MET A 253 -10.48 -8.44 12.17
C MET A 253 -8.98 -8.69 11.92
N PHE A 254 -8.59 -9.77 11.24
CA PHE A 254 -7.17 -10.14 11.16
C PHE A 254 -6.74 -10.44 9.72
N ASP A 255 -5.81 -9.61 9.24
CA ASP A 255 -5.11 -9.72 7.96
C ASP A 255 -4.69 -11.15 7.60
N ARG A 256 -4.07 -11.86 8.55
CA ARG A 256 -3.58 -13.23 8.30
C ARG A 256 -4.66 -14.26 7.98
N PHE A 257 -5.94 -13.96 8.27
CA PHE A 257 -7.10 -14.83 8.00
C PHE A 257 -7.85 -14.44 6.73
N LYS A 258 -7.38 -13.45 5.96
CA LYS A 258 -8.03 -13.02 4.73
C LYS A 258 -7.88 -14.07 3.61
N PRO A 259 -8.87 -14.23 2.72
CA PRO A 259 -8.89 -15.29 1.71
C PRO A 259 -7.63 -15.32 0.83
N GLU A 260 -7.09 -14.15 0.46
CA GLU A 260 -5.97 -14.00 -0.48
C GLU A 260 -4.65 -14.56 0.07
N VAL A 261 -4.50 -14.55 1.40
CA VAL A 261 -3.28 -14.98 2.10
C VAL A 261 -3.48 -16.26 2.90
N PHE A 262 -4.71 -16.77 2.99
CA PHE A 262 -5.07 -17.89 3.86
C PHE A 262 -4.24 -19.14 3.56
N ASP A 263 -4.22 -19.59 2.29
CA ASP A 263 -3.52 -20.80 1.87
C ASP A 263 -2.00 -20.70 2.08
N GLN A 264 -1.42 -19.52 1.88
CA GLN A 264 -0.01 -19.28 2.12
C GLN A 264 0.31 -19.39 3.62
N ASN A 265 -0.51 -18.76 4.47
CA ASN A 265 -0.34 -18.77 5.92
C ASN A 265 -0.64 -20.14 6.54
N TYR A 266 -1.53 -20.93 5.93
CA TYR A 266 -1.84 -22.29 6.36
C TYR A 266 -0.63 -23.24 6.28
N LYS A 267 0.36 -22.98 5.40
CA LYS A 267 1.60 -23.76 5.32
C LYS A 267 2.37 -23.82 6.64
N LEU A 268 2.26 -22.78 7.48
CA LEU A 268 2.83 -22.79 8.83
C LEU A 268 2.09 -23.78 9.73
N VAL A 269 0.77 -23.89 9.62
CA VAL A 269 -0.04 -24.88 10.34
C VAL A 269 0.38 -26.30 9.93
N GLU A 270 0.58 -26.55 8.62
CA GLU A 270 1.04 -27.85 8.14
C GLU A 270 2.41 -28.25 8.72
N ALA A 271 3.31 -27.29 8.90
CA ALA A 271 4.59 -27.53 9.55
C ALA A 271 4.42 -27.92 11.02
N VAL A 272 3.52 -27.24 11.74
CA VAL A 272 3.18 -27.59 13.14
C VAL A 272 2.54 -28.97 13.22
N GLU A 273 1.66 -29.32 12.28
CA GLU A 273 1.06 -30.66 12.19
C GLU A 273 2.12 -31.76 11.99
N LYS A 274 3.17 -31.51 11.19
CA LYS A 274 4.26 -32.47 11.00
C LYS A 274 5.00 -32.75 12.30
N VAL A 275 5.34 -31.71 13.07
CA VAL A 275 5.97 -31.86 14.39
C VAL A 275 5.03 -32.58 15.36
N ALA A 276 3.77 -32.18 15.40
CA ALA A 276 2.75 -32.79 16.26
C ALA A 276 2.61 -34.29 16.00
N ARG A 277 2.52 -34.70 14.72
CA ARG A 277 2.46 -36.13 14.33
C ARG A 277 3.70 -36.90 14.74
N ARG A 278 4.90 -36.35 14.52
CA ARG A 278 6.17 -36.99 14.89
C ARG A 278 6.27 -37.24 16.40
N LYS A 279 5.72 -36.33 17.21
CA LYS A 279 5.78 -36.38 18.67
C LYS A 279 4.57 -37.05 19.34
N GLY A 280 3.55 -37.44 18.57
CA GLY A 280 2.29 -37.96 19.12
C GLY A 280 1.49 -36.91 19.92
N LEU A 281 1.68 -35.62 19.61
CA LEU A 281 1.04 -34.49 20.29
C LEU A 281 -0.09 -33.90 19.45
N LYS A 282 -0.96 -33.09 20.07
CA LYS A 282 -1.85 -32.18 19.35
C LYS A 282 -1.11 -30.91 18.93
N THR A 283 -1.54 -30.28 17.84
CA THR A 283 -0.92 -29.03 17.35
C THR A 283 -0.99 -27.90 18.37
N SER A 284 -2.05 -27.83 19.18
CA SER A 284 -2.16 -26.85 20.27
C SER A 284 -1.06 -27.03 21.31
N GLN A 285 -0.71 -28.27 21.66
CA GLN A 285 0.36 -28.57 22.60
C GLN A 285 1.73 -28.15 22.04
N VAL A 286 1.96 -28.38 20.74
CA VAL A 286 3.18 -27.91 20.06
C VAL A 286 3.27 -26.38 20.07
N ALA A 287 2.17 -25.69 19.73
CA ALA A 287 2.14 -24.23 19.73
C ALA A 287 2.39 -23.64 21.12
N ILE A 288 1.76 -24.19 22.16
CA ILE A 288 1.94 -23.76 23.56
C ILE A 288 3.38 -24.03 24.03
N ALA A 289 3.92 -25.22 23.75
CA ALA A 289 5.29 -25.57 24.10
C ALA A 289 6.32 -24.69 23.39
N TRP A 290 6.06 -24.32 22.13
CA TRP A 290 6.90 -23.37 21.40
C TRP A 290 6.95 -22.01 22.10
N VAL A 291 5.80 -21.47 22.54
CA VAL A 291 5.75 -20.19 23.28
C VAL A 291 6.53 -20.29 24.59
N ALA A 292 6.36 -21.37 25.35
CA ALA A 292 7.11 -21.59 26.59
C ALA A 292 8.63 -21.65 26.36
N ARG A 293 9.07 -22.26 25.24
CA ARG A 293 10.47 -22.33 24.81
C ARG A 293 11.07 -20.96 24.42
N GLN A 294 10.23 -19.95 24.17
CA GLN A 294 10.68 -18.57 23.96
C GLN A 294 10.90 -17.79 25.27
N GLY A 295 10.59 -18.39 26.44
CA GLY A 295 10.75 -17.75 27.75
C GLY A 295 9.54 -16.97 28.23
N ALA A 296 8.36 -17.16 27.62
CA ALA A 296 7.09 -16.58 28.07
C ALA A 296 6.19 -17.62 28.73
N ILE A 297 5.26 -17.20 29.59
CA ILE A 297 4.23 -18.05 30.21
C ILE A 297 2.96 -17.98 29.34
N PRO A 298 2.65 -18.99 28.51
CA PRO A 298 1.42 -19.00 27.71
C PRO A 298 0.17 -19.12 28.58
N ILE A 299 -0.89 -18.40 28.21
CA ILE A 299 -2.21 -18.46 28.88
C ILE A 299 -3.31 -18.94 27.91
N PRO A 300 -3.29 -20.21 27.44
CA PRO A 300 -4.34 -20.74 26.59
C PRO A 300 -5.69 -20.72 27.31
N GLY A 301 -6.73 -20.26 26.63
CA GLY A 301 -8.11 -20.33 27.11
C GLY A 301 -8.89 -21.48 26.45
N SER A 302 -9.88 -22.03 27.16
CA SER A 302 -10.85 -22.96 26.57
C SER A 302 -12.14 -23.01 27.38
N THR A 303 -13.25 -23.26 26.69
CA THR A 303 -14.55 -23.59 27.30
C THR A 303 -14.80 -25.09 27.38
N ASN A 304 -13.90 -25.92 26.83
CA ASN A 304 -13.99 -27.37 26.87
C ASN A 304 -13.01 -27.93 27.92
N ILE A 305 -13.51 -28.75 28.84
CA ILE A 305 -12.75 -29.29 29.98
C ILE A 305 -11.55 -30.14 29.52
N GLU A 306 -11.71 -31.02 28.54
CA GLU A 306 -10.62 -31.88 28.06
C GLU A 306 -9.51 -31.05 27.41
N ARG A 307 -9.88 -30.03 26.63
CA ARG A 307 -8.92 -29.09 26.04
C ARG A 307 -8.22 -28.26 27.11
N ALA A 308 -8.92 -27.84 28.15
CA ALA A 308 -8.33 -27.13 29.28
C ALA A 308 -7.27 -28.00 29.98
N ILE A 309 -7.62 -29.25 30.35
CA ILE A 309 -6.69 -30.20 30.97
C ILE A 309 -5.46 -30.43 30.08
N MET A 310 -5.67 -30.67 28.80
CA MET A 310 -4.59 -30.93 27.85
C MET A 310 -3.67 -29.72 27.67
N ASN A 311 -4.24 -28.53 27.48
CA ASN A 311 -3.49 -27.31 27.20
C ASN A 311 -2.81 -26.73 28.45
N SER A 312 -3.23 -27.14 29.65
CA SER A 312 -2.57 -26.77 30.92
C SER A 312 -1.31 -27.59 31.22
N ARG A 313 -0.99 -28.63 30.42
CA ARG A 313 0.21 -29.44 30.57
C ARG A 313 1.28 -29.07 29.55
N LEU A 314 2.48 -28.73 30.02
CA LEU A 314 3.60 -28.44 29.13
C LEU A 314 4.08 -29.73 28.47
N SER A 315 4.14 -29.70 27.13
CA SER A 315 4.71 -30.78 26.33
C SER A 315 6.16 -30.45 25.95
N GLU A 316 6.99 -31.48 25.79
CA GLU A 316 8.41 -31.28 25.49
C GLU A 316 8.67 -31.21 23.98
N LEU A 317 9.36 -30.16 23.54
CA LEU A 317 9.91 -30.01 22.19
C LEU A 317 11.44 -30.04 22.26
N ASN A 318 12.06 -30.91 21.47
CA ASN A 318 13.53 -30.98 21.41
C ASN A 318 14.08 -29.89 20.45
N ASP A 319 15.41 -29.78 20.34
CA ASP A 319 16.03 -28.76 19.50
C ASP A 319 15.77 -28.98 18.00
N GLU A 320 15.58 -30.24 17.57
CA GLU A 320 15.20 -30.56 16.19
C GLU A 320 13.79 -30.07 15.86
N ASP A 321 12.83 -30.28 16.77
CA ASP A 321 11.45 -29.76 16.67
C ASP A 321 11.47 -28.23 16.56
N MET A 322 12.27 -27.56 17.39
CA MET A 322 12.40 -26.10 17.35
C MET A 322 13.04 -25.62 16.04
N LYS A 323 14.07 -26.32 15.54
CA LYS A 323 14.73 -26.00 14.27
C LYS A 323 13.77 -26.13 13.09
N ASP A 324 12.94 -27.16 13.07
CA ASP A 324 11.90 -27.35 12.05
C ASP A 324 10.87 -26.22 12.07
N LEU A 325 10.39 -25.84 13.25
CA LEU A 325 9.44 -24.73 13.40
C LEU A 325 10.05 -23.38 13.00
N TYR A 326 11.32 -23.13 13.37
CA TYR A 326 12.05 -21.93 12.95
C TYR A 326 12.21 -21.86 11.44
N LYS A 327 12.61 -22.99 10.82
CA LYS A 327 12.72 -23.10 9.37
C LYS A 327 11.37 -22.85 8.69
N ALA A 328 10.28 -23.38 9.25
CA ALA A 328 8.95 -23.15 8.74
C ALA A 328 8.54 -21.66 8.81
N GLN A 329 8.82 -20.97 9.92
CA GLN A 329 8.54 -19.53 10.04
C GLN A 329 9.35 -18.70 9.04
N GLN A 330 10.59 -19.07 8.73
CA GLN A 330 11.42 -18.40 7.72
C GLN A 330 10.98 -18.71 6.29
N THR A 331 10.58 -19.95 6.02
CA THR A 331 10.16 -20.41 4.69
C THR A 331 8.76 -19.88 4.34
N PHE A 332 7.90 -19.74 5.34
CA PHE A 332 6.52 -19.29 5.22
C PHE A 332 6.31 -18.06 6.10
N PRO A 333 6.89 -16.90 5.74
CA PRO A 333 6.58 -15.66 6.45
C PRO A 333 5.08 -15.41 6.37
N ILE A 334 4.50 -14.91 7.47
CA ILE A 334 3.07 -14.64 7.55
C ILE A 334 2.74 -13.52 6.56
N ALA A 335 2.01 -13.88 5.51
CA ALA A 335 1.49 -12.94 4.56
C ALA A 335 0.34 -12.16 5.20
N VAL A 336 0.36 -10.85 5.00
CA VAL A 336 -0.77 -9.97 5.26
C VAL A 336 -1.26 -9.43 3.91
N PRO A 337 -2.57 -9.11 3.77
CA PRO A 337 -3.06 -8.37 2.63
C PRO A 337 -2.27 -7.06 2.53
N SER A 338 -1.97 -6.66 1.30
CA SER A 338 -1.01 -5.59 1.04
C SER A 338 -1.63 -4.20 1.22
N SER A 339 -1.87 -3.73 2.47
CA SER A 339 -2.38 -2.37 2.73
C SER A 339 -1.30 -1.27 2.58
N LEU A 340 -1.67 -0.10 2.06
CA LEU A 340 -0.77 0.99 1.58
C LEU A 340 0.07 1.68 2.65
N PHE A 341 -0.49 1.87 3.83
CA PHE A 341 0.16 2.63 4.90
C PHE A 341 1.40 1.91 5.45
N LEU A 342 1.40 0.58 5.34
CA LEU A 342 2.46 -0.24 5.87
C LEU A 342 3.71 -0.24 5.00
N LEU A 343 3.57 -0.17 3.67
CA LEU A 343 4.73 0.00 2.79
C LEU A 343 5.41 1.34 3.04
N LEU A 344 4.64 2.41 3.31
CA LEU A 344 5.17 3.75 3.57
C LEU A 344 5.89 3.86 4.93
N ILE A 345 5.38 3.19 5.98
CA ILE A 345 6.06 3.14 7.29
C ILE A 345 7.23 2.14 7.29
N ILE A 346 7.09 0.96 6.68
CA ILE A 346 8.17 -0.04 6.59
C ILE A 346 9.34 0.49 5.76
N VAL A 347 9.08 1.19 4.65
CA VAL A 347 10.12 1.86 3.84
C VAL A 347 10.79 3.01 4.61
N ALA A 348 10.06 3.66 5.53
CA ALA A 348 10.60 4.71 6.38
C ALA A 348 11.30 4.22 7.65
N SER A 349 11.10 2.96 8.08
CA SER A 349 11.56 2.48 9.40
C SER A 349 12.38 1.18 9.39
N GLN A 350 12.50 0.45 8.28
CA GLN A 350 13.31 -0.77 8.25
C GLN A 350 14.62 -0.68 7.46
N LYS A 351 15.68 -1.18 8.11
CA LYS A 351 16.88 -1.75 7.50
C LYS A 351 16.49 -3.06 6.79
N VAL A 352 16.10 -3.02 5.53
CA VAL A 352 16.00 -4.24 4.68
C VAL A 352 16.70 -3.95 3.36
N PRO A 353 17.57 -4.86 2.88
CA PRO A 353 18.24 -4.71 1.60
C PRO A 353 17.22 -4.68 0.45
N THR A 354 17.51 -3.87 -0.55
CA THR A 354 16.86 -3.91 -1.86
C THR A 354 16.98 -5.32 -2.44
N CYS A 355 15.90 -6.08 -2.42
CA CYS A 355 15.73 -7.25 -3.28
C CYS A 355 14.53 -6.99 -4.18
N TYR A 356 14.84 -6.62 -5.43
CA TYR A 356 13.92 -6.81 -6.54
C TYR A 356 13.55 -8.29 -6.65
N TYR A 357 12.33 -8.57 -7.11
CA TYR A 357 12.00 -9.85 -7.73
C TYR A 357 12.90 -10.01 -8.96
N ASP A 358 14.06 -10.65 -8.79
CA ASP A 358 14.79 -11.22 -9.90
C ASP A 358 14.16 -12.58 -10.23
N THR A 359 13.55 -12.68 -11.41
CA THR A 359 13.23 -13.99 -12.00
C THR A 359 14.49 -14.52 -12.69
N SER A 360 15.54 -14.72 -11.90
CA SER A 360 16.69 -15.51 -12.31
C SER A 360 17.25 -16.26 -11.10
N VAL A 361 17.18 -17.59 -11.16
CA VAL A 361 17.75 -18.48 -10.16
C VAL A 361 19.27 -18.45 -10.33
N ALA A 362 19.98 -17.80 -9.41
CA ALA A 362 21.41 -17.97 -9.24
C ALA A 362 21.68 -18.45 -7.81
N MET A 363 22.18 -19.68 -7.71
CA MET A 363 22.68 -20.29 -6.49
C MET A 363 23.97 -19.59 -6.05
N ASP A 364 24.01 -19.18 -4.79
CA ASP A 364 25.20 -18.66 -4.13
C ASP A 364 26.17 -19.81 -3.80
N SER A 365 27.46 -19.53 -3.96
CA SER A 365 28.57 -20.40 -3.57
C SER A 365 29.55 -19.57 -2.77
N SER A 366 29.55 -19.72 -1.45
CA SER A 366 30.69 -19.38 -0.62
C SER A 366 31.53 -20.63 -0.39
N ASN A 367 32.78 -20.55 -0.86
CA ASN A 367 33.88 -21.43 -0.50
C ASN A 367 34.24 -21.21 0.98
N GLU A 368 34.31 -22.29 1.74
CA GLU A 368 35.30 -22.46 2.81
C GLU A 368 36.25 -23.58 2.40
N GLU A 369 37.49 -23.37 2.77
CA GLU A 369 38.72 -23.96 2.26
C GLU A 369 38.85 -25.46 2.54
N LEU A 370 39.40 -26.21 1.58
CA LEU A 370 40.15 -27.43 1.84
C LEU A 370 41.19 -27.64 0.74
N GLU A 371 42.40 -27.94 1.22
CA GLU A 371 43.70 -27.93 0.56
C GLU A 371 43.91 -29.02 -0.51
N ASP A 372 44.90 -28.74 -1.35
CA ASP A 372 45.64 -29.60 -2.28
C ASP A 372 45.56 -31.13 -2.05
N ALA A 373 45.22 -31.84 -3.14
CA ALA A 373 46.00 -33.00 -3.56
C ALA A 373 45.70 -33.37 -5.02
N THR A 374 46.75 -33.28 -5.82
CA THR A 374 46.98 -33.87 -7.15
C THR A 374 46.38 -35.28 -7.31
N VAL A 375 45.81 -35.60 -8.49
CA VAL A 375 46.20 -36.71 -9.38
C VAL A 375 45.23 -36.83 -10.57
N SER A 376 45.80 -37.30 -11.67
CA SER A 376 45.40 -37.25 -13.06
C SER A 376 44.30 -38.25 -13.50
N SER A 377 43.76 -37.93 -14.69
CA SER A 377 43.34 -38.84 -15.77
C SER A 377 41.87 -39.31 -15.87
N GLN A 378 41.22 -38.80 -16.93
CA GLN A 378 40.39 -39.53 -17.91
C GLN A 378 39.15 -40.32 -17.44
N ASN A 379 37.99 -39.65 -17.45
CA ASN A 379 36.77 -40.14 -18.13
C ASN A 379 35.64 -39.08 -18.08
N THR A 380 35.47 -38.30 -19.15
CA THR A 380 34.30 -37.41 -19.30
C THR A 380 33.10 -38.20 -19.82
N THR A 381 32.14 -38.52 -18.95
CA THR A 381 30.77 -38.86 -19.36
C THR A 381 30.04 -37.59 -19.74
N HIS A 382 29.73 -37.41 -21.03
CA HIS A 382 28.93 -36.29 -21.52
C HIS A 382 27.48 -36.34 -20.99
N THR A 383 27.06 -35.34 -20.23
CA THR A 383 25.65 -35.10 -19.91
C THR A 383 24.96 -34.41 -21.09
N HIS A 384 24.15 -35.15 -21.87
CA HIS A 384 23.35 -34.58 -22.96
C HIS A 384 22.12 -33.81 -22.43
N HIS A 385 22.03 -32.50 -22.71
CA HIS A 385 20.92 -31.62 -22.27
C HIS A 385 19.73 -31.53 -23.27
N GLY A 386 19.41 -32.61 -24.00
CA GLY A 386 18.33 -32.63 -25.01
C GLY A 386 17.23 -33.66 -24.73
N SER A 387 15.98 -33.32 -25.07
CA SER A 387 14.85 -34.26 -25.07
C SER A 387 15.05 -35.36 -26.13
N CYS A 388 14.69 -36.61 -25.80
CA CYS A 388 14.75 -37.72 -26.77
C CYS A 388 13.74 -37.50 -27.92
N THR A 389 13.95 -38.15 -29.06
CA THR A 389 13.09 -37.99 -30.25
C THR A 389 11.62 -38.31 -29.96
N VAL A 390 11.36 -39.30 -29.11
CA VAL A 390 10.00 -39.72 -28.71
C VAL A 390 9.29 -38.66 -27.85
N CYS A 391 9.98 -38.08 -26.88
CA CYS A 391 9.42 -37.04 -26.02
C CYS A 391 9.27 -35.69 -26.74
N ALA A 392 10.21 -35.37 -27.65
CA ALA A 392 10.14 -34.19 -28.49
C ALA A 392 8.97 -34.24 -29.49
N LYS A 393 8.77 -35.37 -30.19
CA LYS A 393 7.62 -35.56 -31.10
C LYS A 393 6.29 -35.48 -30.34
N ALA A 394 6.25 -35.98 -29.11
CA ALA A 394 5.06 -35.92 -28.27
C ALA A 394 4.89 -34.60 -27.49
N LYS A 395 5.75 -33.58 -27.71
CA LYS A 395 5.77 -32.30 -26.99
C LYS A 395 5.64 -32.45 -25.46
N SER A 396 6.39 -33.39 -24.90
CA SER A 396 6.26 -33.82 -23.51
C SER A 396 7.60 -33.77 -22.78
N LYS A 397 7.55 -33.56 -21.46
CA LYS A 397 8.75 -33.41 -20.62
C LYS A 397 9.59 -34.69 -20.64
N CYS A 398 10.88 -34.53 -20.94
CA CYS A 398 11.85 -35.63 -21.02
C CYS A 398 12.80 -35.57 -19.82
N ILE A 399 12.51 -36.34 -18.77
CA ILE A 399 13.34 -36.40 -17.56
C ILE A 399 14.24 -37.64 -17.65
N ARG A 400 15.56 -37.45 -17.68
CA ARG A 400 16.53 -38.54 -17.73
C ARG A 400 16.97 -38.94 -16.34
N ARG A 401 17.12 -40.24 -16.11
CA ARG A 401 17.73 -40.75 -14.89
C ARG A 401 19.25 -40.69 -14.98
N PRO A 402 19.95 -40.39 -13.87
CA PRO A 402 21.39 -40.57 -13.80
C PRO A 402 21.75 -42.05 -14.01
N GLY A 403 22.69 -42.34 -14.91
CA GLY A 403 23.32 -43.67 -15.03
C GLY A 403 22.84 -44.57 -16.19
N ASN A 404 21.58 -44.51 -16.64
CA ASN A 404 21.03 -45.51 -17.59
C ASN A 404 20.68 -44.98 -18.99
N GLY A 405 20.97 -43.70 -19.28
CA GLY A 405 20.74 -43.08 -20.59
C GLY A 405 19.27 -42.81 -20.93
N ASP A 406 18.34 -43.68 -20.59
CA ASP A 406 16.93 -43.58 -20.95
C ASP A 406 16.14 -42.60 -20.08
N CYS A 407 15.10 -41.99 -20.66
CA CYS A 407 14.20 -41.10 -19.92
C CYS A 407 13.04 -41.85 -19.25
N GLU A 408 12.60 -41.34 -18.09
CA GLU A 408 11.57 -41.97 -17.25
C GLU A 408 10.27 -42.24 -18.02
N ARG A 409 9.88 -41.30 -18.89
CA ARG A 409 8.67 -41.42 -19.70
C ARG A 409 8.77 -42.55 -20.72
N CYS A 410 9.92 -42.72 -21.36
CA CYS A 410 10.13 -43.79 -22.34
C CYS A 410 10.15 -45.16 -21.67
N ILE A 411 10.80 -45.30 -20.51
CA ILE A 411 10.81 -46.53 -19.72
C ILE A 411 9.39 -46.90 -19.29
N ARG A 412 8.66 -45.94 -18.69
CA ARG A 412 7.29 -46.17 -18.20
C ARG A 412 6.32 -46.59 -19.31
N LEU A 413 6.52 -46.08 -20.53
CA LEU A 413 5.66 -46.39 -21.67
C LEU A 413 6.21 -47.53 -22.54
N HIS A 414 7.27 -48.21 -22.09
CA HIS A 414 7.98 -49.26 -22.83
C HIS A 414 8.33 -48.85 -24.28
N LYS A 415 8.76 -47.59 -24.47
CA LYS A 415 9.19 -47.04 -25.77
C LYS A 415 10.70 -46.90 -25.81
N THR A 416 11.31 -47.26 -26.95
CA THR A 416 12.75 -47.11 -27.16
C THR A 416 13.17 -45.63 -27.10
N CYS A 417 14.05 -45.28 -26.16
CA CYS A 417 14.46 -43.89 -25.93
C CYS A 417 15.64 -43.50 -26.84
N GLN A 418 15.35 -42.97 -28.04
CA GLN A 418 16.40 -42.59 -28.97
C GLN A 418 16.88 -41.14 -28.74
N ILE A 419 18.18 -41.00 -28.47
CA ILE A 419 18.84 -39.69 -28.32
C ILE A 419 18.95 -39.03 -29.68
N ARG A 420 18.62 -37.74 -29.75
CA ARG A 420 18.82 -36.95 -30.96
C ARG A 420 20.30 -36.58 -31.05
N GLU A 421 21.00 -37.03 -32.07
CA GLU A 421 22.36 -36.55 -32.32
C GLU A 421 22.34 -35.04 -32.63
N PRO A 422 23.25 -34.25 -32.06
CA PRO A 422 23.32 -32.83 -32.34
C PRO A 422 23.72 -32.62 -33.81
N VAL A 423 22.84 -31.98 -34.58
CA VAL A 423 23.18 -31.50 -35.93
C VAL A 423 24.31 -30.49 -35.79
N LYS A 424 25.51 -30.83 -36.28
CA LYS A 424 26.67 -29.92 -36.30
C LYS A 424 26.34 -28.69 -37.14
N ARG A 425 25.92 -27.59 -36.51
CA ARG A 425 25.99 -26.27 -37.15
C ARG A 425 27.46 -25.89 -37.32
N LYS A 426 27.89 -25.59 -38.55
CA LYS A 426 29.22 -25.03 -38.83
C LYS A 426 29.46 -23.84 -37.90
N ARG A 427 30.52 -23.90 -37.09
CA ARG A 427 30.99 -22.80 -36.24
C ARG A 427 31.32 -21.59 -37.12
N GLN A 428 30.58 -20.49 -36.97
CA GLN A 428 31.12 -19.17 -37.29
C GLN A 428 32.02 -18.71 -36.13
N ALA A 429 33.10 -18.01 -36.47
CA ALA A 429 34.15 -17.60 -35.57
C ALA A 429 33.65 -16.71 -34.41
N ARG A 430 34.31 -16.86 -33.25
CA ARG A 430 34.04 -16.20 -31.97
C ARG A 430 34.14 -14.66 -32.13
N LYS A 431 33.09 -13.91 -31.76
CA LYS A 431 33.11 -12.43 -31.76
C LYS A 431 34.00 -11.92 -30.62
N THR A 432 34.80 -10.90 -30.93
CA THR A 432 35.78 -10.22 -30.08
C THR A 432 35.10 -9.35 -29.02
N THR A 433 35.82 -9.07 -27.92
CA THR A 433 35.37 -8.24 -26.79
C THR A 433 34.98 -6.82 -27.22
N ARG A 434 34.02 -6.21 -26.52
CA ARG A 434 33.47 -4.86 -26.80
C ARG A 434 34.55 -3.78 -26.88
N SER A 435 35.65 -3.92 -26.13
CA SER A 435 36.81 -3.01 -26.20
C SER A 435 37.56 -3.09 -27.53
N ALA A 436 37.73 -4.29 -28.10
CA ALA A 436 38.36 -4.47 -29.40
C ALA A 436 37.47 -3.98 -30.55
N GLN A 437 36.14 -3.98 -30.38
CA GLN A 437 35.20 -3.41 -31.35
C GLN A 437 35.20 -1.88 -31.32
N LEU A 438 35.35 -1.27 -30.14
CA LEU A 438 35.48 0.18 -29.99
C LEU A 438 36.77 0.72 -30.62
N GLN A 439 37.92 0.09 -30.36
CA GLN A 439 39.19 0.48 -30.99
C GLN A 439 39.16 0.36 -32.52
N ASN A 440 38.49 -0.67 -33.04
CA ASN A 440 38.35 -0.89 -34.48
C ASN A 440 37.37 0.10 -35.12
N LEU A 441 36.37 0.58 -34.38
CA LEU A 441 35.48 1.66 -34.83
C LEU A 441 36.18 3.03 -34.81
N GLU A 442 37.00 3.30 -33.79
CA GLU A 442 37.83 4.53 -33.73
C GLU A 442 38.83 4.57 -34.89
N THR A 443 39.47 3.43 -35.20
CA THR A 443 40.39 3.34 -36.34
C THR A 443 39.67 3.55 -37.67
N LYS A 444 38.46 2.97 -37.83
CA LYS A 444 37.63 3.16 -39.04
C LYS A 444 37.10 4.58 -39.21
N LEU A 445 36.79 5.28 -38.11
CA LEU A 445 36.38 6.68 -38.16
C LEU A 445 37.55 7.58 -38.57
N ALA A 446 38.77 7.29 -38.10
CA ALA A 446 39.98 7.97 -38.55
C ALA A 446 40.24 7.73 -40.05
N ASP A 447 40.09 6.49 -40.53
CA ASP A 447 40.26 6.15 -41.95
C ASP A 447 39.21 6.80 -42.87
N ILE A 448 37.95 6.89 -42.43
CA ILE A 448 36.88 7.55 -43.20
C ILE A 448 37.09 9.08 -43.23
N ALA A 449 37.54 9.68 -42.13
CA ALA A 449 37.91 11.09 -42.11
C ALA A 449 39.08 11.38 -43.08
N GLN A 450 40.06 10.47 -43.15
CA GLN A 450 41.19 10.59 -44.08
C GLN A 450 40.77 10.34 -45.54
N ALA A 451 39.81 9.45 -45.80
CA ALA A 451 39.25 9.20 -47.14
C ALA A 451 38.34 10.33 -47.66
N LEU A 452 37.63 11.03 -46.76
CA LEU A 452 36.83 12.21 -47.10
C LEU A 452 37.70 13.45 -47.33
N ALA A 453 38.80 13.59 -46.57
CA ALA A 453 39.83 14.59 -46.84
C ALA A 453 40.57 14.34 -48.17
N GLY A 454 40.78 13.07 -48.54
CA GLY A 454 41.37 12.67 -49.82
C GLY A 454 40.46 12.89 -51.04
N LYS A 455 39.14 12.71 -50.91
CA LYS A 455 38.18 12.93 -52.01
C LYS A 455 37.99 14.39 -52.39
N LYS A 456 38.19 15.33 -51.46
CA LYS A 456 38.15 16.77 -51.75
C LYS A 456 39.38 17.27 -52.54
N ALA A 457 40.45 16.47 -52.61
CA ALA A 457 41.67 16.75 -53.37
C ALA A 457 41.67 16.13 -54.79
N GLN A 458 40.70 15.27 -55.12
CA GLN A 458 40.61 14.57 -56.42
C GLN A 458 39.57 15.12 -57.40
N GLU A 459 38.70 16.06 -56.98
CA GLU A 459 37.72 16.73 -57.87
C GLU A 459 38.24 18.06 -58.49
N MET A 460 39.52 18.42 -58.28
CA MET A 460 40.12 19.66 -58.81
C MET A 460 41.15 19.48 -59.96
N SER A 461 41.27 18.33 -60.63
CA SER A 461 42.29 18.18 -61.70
C SER A 461 41.98 17.22 -62.87
N ALA A 462 40.76 17.20 -63.40
CA ALA A 462 40.53 16.58 -64.71
C ALA A 462 39.44 17.32 -65.49
N GLY A 463 39.87 18.36 -66.21
CA GLY A 463 39.03 19.07 -67.17
C GLY A 463 38.98 18.39 -68.54
N SER A 464 37.91 18.76 -69.25
CA SER A 464 37.87 19.07 -70.70
C SER A 464 37.38 18.01 -71.70
N ASN A 465 36.29 18.40 -72.36
CA ASN A 465 35.90 18.21 -73.76
C ASN A 465 35.28 16.88 -74.23
N LEU A 466 33.96 16.87 -74.48
CA LEU A 466 33.36 16.92 -75.83
C LEU A 466 31.81 16.86 -75.81
N ARG A 467 31.19 17.68 -76.68
CA ARG A 467 29.74 17.98 -76.85
C ARG A 467 28.98 16.84 -77.56
N SER A 468 27.69 16.60 -77.23
CA SER A 468 26.48 16.95 -78.03
C SER A 468 25.56 15.70 -78.13
N PRO A 469 24.23 15.77 -78.40
CA PRO A 469 23.20 16.79 -78.17
C PRO A 469 22.06 16.24 -77.30
N ILE A 470 21.40 17.05 -76.46
CA ILE A 470 20.01 16.92 -75.93
C ILE A 470 19.96 17.96 -74.80
N SER A 471 19.72 19.20 -75.16
CA SER A 471 19.41 20.28 -74.21
C SER A 471 18.41 21.23 -74.86
N GLN A 472 17.26 20.68 -75.25
CA GLN A 472 16.09 21.45 -75.71
C GLN A 472 14.75 20.76 -75.39
N GLN A 473 14.71 19.83 -74.44
CA GLN A 473 13.47 19.32 -73.85
C GLN A 473 13.69 19.12 -72.35
N MET A 474 12.74 19.59 -71.54
CA MET A 474 12.76 19.69 -70.08
C MET A 474 13.35 20.99 -69.50
N ASN A 475 13.02 22.11 -70.13
CA ASN A 475 12.62 23.32 -69.40
C ASN A 475 11.22 23.70 -69.89
N GLY A 476 10.22 23.37 -69.08
CA GLY A 476 8.82 23.58 -69.41
C GLY A 476 7.97 22.77 -68.45
N LEU A 477 7.85 23.26 -67.21
CA LEU A 477 6.72 23.13 -66.28
C LEU A 477 7.14 23.62 -64.88
N TYR A 478 7.66 24.84 -64.79
CA TYR A 478 7.60 25.66 -63.58
C TYR A 478 7.41 27.10 -64.05
N GLN A 479 6.15 27.43 -64.32
CA GLN A 479 5.64 28.80 -64.37
C GLN A 479 4.47 28.86 -63.41
N GLU A 480 4.53 29.86 -62.53
CA GLU A 480 3.46 30.28 -61.64
C GLU A 480 2.17 30.54 -62.43
N THR A 481 1.06 29.99 -61.94
CA THR A 481 -0.27 30.59 -62.11
C THR A 481 -1.08 30.35 -60.85
N ASP A 482 -1.70 31.44 -60.41
CA ASP A 482 -2.73 31.56 -59.38
C ASP A 482 -3.89 30.56 -59.53
N ASP A 483 -4.70 30.55 -58.47
CA ASP A 483 -6.14 30.24 -58.46
C ASP A 483 -6.63 28.79 -58.22
N ILE A 484 -7.23 28.67 -57.02
CA ILE A 484 -8.48 27.96 -56.66
C ILE A 484 -8.30 26.89 -55.56
N TYR A 485 -8.60 27.33 -54.33
CA TYR A 485 -9.08 26.47 -53.25
C TYR A 485 -10.31 25.66 -53.71
N PRO A 486 -10.34 24.33 -53.52
CA PRO A 486 -11.62 23.66 -53.35
C PRO A 486 -12.09 23.92 -51.92
N THR A 487 -13.11 24.77 -51.80
CA THR A 487 -13.96 24.94 -50.62
C THR A 487 -14.37 23.58 -50.04
N PRO A 488 -14.49 23.42 -48.71
CA PRO A 488 -14.93 22.15 -48.13
C PRO A 488 -16.36 21.84 -48.58
N LEU A 489 -16.58 20.65 -49.13
CA LEU A 489 -17.92 20.14 -49.38
C LEU A 489 -18.66 20.01 -48.04
N VAL A 490 -19.63 20.88 -47.84
CA VAL A 490 -20.69 20.76 -46.85
C VAL A 490 -21.47 19.48 -47.16
N ILE A 491 -21.31 18.45 -46.33
CA ILE A 491 -22.20 17.29 -46.33
C ILE A 491 -23.27 17.56 -45.27
N THR A 492 -24.44 17.97 -45.73
CA THR A 492 -25.69 17.99 -44.97
C THR A 492 -26.09 16.55 -44.59
N PRO A 493 -26.58 16.29 -43.36
CA PRO A 493 -27.18 15.00 -43.05
C PRO A 493 -28.62 15.00 -43.56
N ASP A 494 -28.93 14.13 -44.51
CA ASP A 494 -30.29 13.67 -44.70
C ASP A 494 -30.35 12.17 -44.93
N THR A 495 -31.52 11.66 -44.61
CA THR A 495 -31.83 10.40 -43.94
C THR A 495 -32.02 9.20 -44.89
N THR A 496 -31.99 8.02 -44.27
CA THR A 496 -32.50 6.72 -44.77
C THR A 496 -31.76 6.01 -45.91
N ARG A 497 -31.07 4.92 -45.57
CA ARG A 497 -31.34 3.62 -46.22
C ARG A 497 -30.83 2.46 -45.38
N SER A 498 -31.80 1.63 -45.02
CA SER A 498 -31.73 0.30 -44.44
C SER A 498 -30.84 -0.66 -45.21
N ASN A 499 -30.29 -1.66 -44.50
CA ASN A 499 -30.04 -2.98 -45.05
C ASN A 499 -30.24 -4.03 -43.95
N ASP A 500 -31.42 -4.62 -44.01
CA ASP A 500 -31.77 -5.94 -43.47
C ASP A 500 -30.94 -7.06 -44.12
N PHE A 501 -31.08 -8.26 -43.55
CA PHE A 501 -30.60 -9.60 -43.93
C PHE A 501 -29.23 -9.97 -43.32
N LEU A 502 -29.12 -10.86 -42.32
CA LEU A 502 -29.84 -12.11 -42.06
C LEU A 502 -30.04 -12.34 -40.55
N ALA A 503 -31.31 -12.47 -40.14
CA ALA A 503 -31.72 -13.04 -38.87
C ALA A 503 -31.76 -14.58 -38.98
N SER A 504 -31.11 -15.28 -38.04
CA SER A 504 -31.43 -16.67 -37.71
C SER A 504 -32.36 -16.64 -36.51
N ALA A 505 -33.60 -17.07 -36.73
CA ALA A 505 -34.67 -17.12 -35.75
C ALA A 505 -34.36 -18.14 -34.63
N HIS A 506 -34.40 -17.67 -33.37
CA HIS A 506 -34.95 -18.32 -32.17
C HIS A 506 -34.33 -17.67 -30.92
N ASP A 507 -34.79 -16.47 -30.57
CA ASP A 507 -34.69 -15.97 -29.19
C ASP A 507 -35.99 -15.21 -28.87
N PRO A 508 -36.59 -15.37 -27.68
CA PRO A 508 -37.78 -14.64 -27.28
C PRO A 508 -37.46 -13.15 -27.08
N PRO A 509 -38.44 -12.24 -27.21
CA PRO A 509 -38.18 -10.80 -27.16
C PRO A 509 -37.73 -10.39 -25.76
N LEU A 510 -36.52 -9.82 -25.67
CA LEU A 510 -36.08 -9.07 -24.51
C LEU A 510 -37.01 -7.86 -24.35
N GLU A 511 -37.75 -7.83 -23.24
CA GLU A 511 -38.53 -6.68 -22.82
C GLU A 511 -37.62 -5.43 -22.79
N THR A 512 -38.07 -4.39 -23.48
CA THR A 512 -37.50 -3.05 -23.39
C THR A 512 -37.70 -2.56 -21.96
N ILE A 513 -36.70 -2.73 -21.10
CA ILE A 513 -36.72 -2.17 -19.75
C ILE A 513 -36.64 -0.65 -19.91
N HIS A 514 -37.76 0.02 -19.66
CA HIS A 514 -37.81 1.46 -19.47
C HIS A 514 -37.00 1.79 -18.20
N PHE A 515 -35.87 2.48 -18.37
CA PHE A 515 -35.07 2.97 -17.26
C PHE A 515 -35.78 4.15 -16.60
N GLU A 516 -36.22 3.99 -15.36
CA GLU A 516 -36.56 5.14 -14.51
C GLU A 516 -35.29 5.96 -14.27
N HIS A 517 -35.30 7.17 -14.83
CA HIS A 517 -34.34 8.23 -14.56
C HIS A 517 -34.43 8.57 -13.07
N VAL A 518 -33.35 8.38 -12.31
CA VAL A 518 -33.20 9.13 -11.06
C VAL A 518 -33.11 10.60 -11.48
N PRO A 519 -34.03 11.49 -11.08
CA PRO A 519 -33.99 12.87 -11.51
C PRO A 519 -32.81 13.57 -10.82
N THR A 520 -31.64 13.60 -11.46
CA THR A 520 -30.81 14.80 -11.35
C THR A 520 -31.59 15.87 -12.10
N GLY A 521 -32.32 16.74 -11.40
CA GLY A 521 -33.17 17.78 -11.98
C GLY A 521 -32.43 18.86 -12.77
N MET A 522 -31.46 18.49 -13.59
CA MET A 522 -30.75 19.35 -14.53
C MET A 522 -31.49 19.33 -15.86
N ASN A 523 -31.81 20.52 -16.36
CA ASN A 523 -32.31 20.67 -17.73
C ASN A 523 -31.12 20.71 -18.72
N VAL A 524 -31.40 20.65 -20.02
CA VAL A 524 -30.37 20.68 -21.07
C VAL A 524 -29.49 21.95 -20.98
N THR A 525 -30.06 23.08 -20.56
CA THR A 525 -29.35 24.34 -20.36
C THR A 525 -28.29 24.23 -19.26
N ASP A 526 -28.60 23.52 -18.16
CA ASP A 526 -27.64 23.30 -17.07
C ASP A 526 -26.47 22.42 -17.51
N ALA A 527 -26.72 21.40 -18.33
CA ALA A 527 -25.69 20.53 -18.89
C ALA A 527 -24.73 21.28 -19.81
N ASP A 528 -25.23 22.21 -20.64
CA ASP A 528 -24.40 23.08 -21.48
C ASP A 528 -23.51 24.02 -20.66
N VAL A 529 -24.02 24.54 -19.53
CA VAL A 529 -23.22 25.36 -18.61
C VAL A 529 -22.08 24.56 -17.98
N LEU A 530 -22.34 23.32 -17.55
CA LEU A 530 -21.31 22.44 -16.99
C LEU A 530 -20.27 22.03 -18.03
N LEU A 531 -20.70 21.77 -19.26
CA LEU A 531 -19.82 21.45 -20.38
C LEU A 531 -18.93 22.62 -20.77
N ASP A 532 -19.46 23.84 -20.82
CA ASP A 532 -18.69 25.07 -21.03
C ASP A 532 -17.66 25.28 -19.91
N ARG A 533 -18.06 25.09 -18.65
CA ARG A 533 -17.14 25.19 -17.51
C ARG A 533 -15.97 24.22 -17.64
N TYR A 534 -16.25 22.96 -17.99
CA TYR A 534 -15.20 21.97 -18.22
C TYR A 534 -14.23 22.40 -19.32
N ARG A 535 -14.75 22.90 -20.45
CA ARG A 535 -13.92 23.38 -21.58
C ARG A 535 -13.02 24.55 -21.21
N ARG A 536 -13.52 25.51 -20.44
CA ARG A 536 -12.77 26.73 -20.11
C ARG A 536 -11.81 26.55 -18.94
N LEU A 537 -12.24 25.82 -17.90
CA LEU A 537 -11.59 25.86 -16.59
C LEU A 537 -10.89 24.55 -16.19
N MET A 538 -11.12 23.45 -16.92
CA MET A 538 -10.63 22.11 -16.53
C MET A 538 -9.79 21.48 -17.63
N ALA A 539 -10.39 21.23 -18.80
CA ALA A 539 -9.73 20.61 -19.95
C ALA A 539 -8.41 21.28 -20.38
N PRO A 540 -8.22 22.62 -20.33
CA PRO A 540 -6.97 23.25 -20.76
C PRO A 540 -5.76 22.89 -19.88
N HIS A 541 -6.00 22.42 -18.65
CA HIS A 541 -4.96 22.10 -17.67
C HIS A 541 -4.67 20.59 -17.61
N MET A 542 -5.64 19.76 -18.00
CA MET A 542 -5.49 18.30 -18.19
C MET A 542 -6.13 17.85 -19.52
N PRO A 543 -5.49 18.15 -20.66
CA PRO A 543 -6.09 18.03 -22.00
C PRO A 543 -6.16 16.60 -22.58
N PHE A 544 -6.30 15.58 -21.74
CA PHE A 544 -6.43 14.17 -22.19
C PHE A 544 -7.76 13.87 -22.87
N VAL A 545 -8.77 14.70 -22.61
CA VAL A 545 -10.07 14.69 -23.27
C VAL A 545 -10.39 16.14 -23.61
N VAL A 546 -10.54 16.43 -24.90
CA VAL A 546 -10.86 17.78 -25.39
C VAL A 546 -12.19 17.71 -26.13
N ILE A 547 -13.12 18.60 -25.77
CA ILE A 547 -14.42 18.70 -26.45
C ILE A 547 -14.40 19.95 -27.35
N PRO A 548 -14.64 19.82 -28.66
CA PRO A 548 -14.71 20.97 -29.57
C PRO A 548 -15.82 21.95 -29.16
N SER A 549 -15.58 23.25 -29.39
CA SER A 549 -16.55 24.32 -29.06
C SER A 549 -17.88 24.20 -29.80
N GLY A 550 -17.89 23.58 -30.99
CA GLY A 550 -19.08 23.37 -31.81
C GLY A 550 -20.01 22.24 -31.35
N ILE A 551 -19.64 21.47 -30.33
CA ILE A 551 -20.49 20.42 -29.76
C ILE A 551 -21.27 21.01 -28.59
N ASN A 552 -22.57 20.74 -28.45
CA ASN A 552 -23.34 21.08 -27.24
C ASN A 552 -23.64 19.82 -26.40
N ALA A 553 -24.23 19.99 -25.22
CA ALA A 553 -24.54 18.89 -24.31
C ALA A 553 -25.49 17.86 -24.96
N SER A 554 -26.48 18.30 -25.74
CA SER A 554 -27.37 17.41 -26.48
C SER A 554 -26.64 16.56 -27.53
N ASN A 555 -25.74 17.16 -28.31
CA ASN A 555 -24.92 16.45 -29.28
C ASN A 555 -23.95 15.46 -28.60
N LEU A 556 -23.39 15.86 -27.46
CA LEU A 556 -22.50 14.99 -26.68
C LEU A 556 -23.29 13.83 -26.05
N ALA A 557 -24.49 14.06 -25.52
CA ALA A 557 -25.36 13.02 -24.98
C ALA A 557 -25.71 11.96 -26.03
N GLY A 558 -25.95 12.38 -27.29
CA GLY A 558 -26.26 11.46 -28.38
C GLY A 558 -25.08 10.60 -28.85
N SER A 559 -23.83 11.05 -28.63
CA SER A 559 -22.62 10.38 -29.15
C SER A 559 -21.73 9.75 -28.08
N LYS A 560 -21.58 10.41 -26.94
CA LYS A 560 -20.74 10.03 -25.80
C LYS A 560 -21.47 10.33 -24.46
N PRO A 561 -22.58 9.62 -24.18
CA PRO A 561 -23.43 9.90 -23.00
C PRO A 561 -22.70 9.71 -21.67
N PHE A 562 -21.80 8.74 -21.55
CA PHE A 562 -21.08 8.52 -20.29
C PHE A 562 -20.05 9.62 -20.02
N LEU A 563 -19.35 10.08 -21.06
CA LEU A 563 -18.42 11.20 -20.99
C LEU A 563 -19.13 12.49 -20.56
N LEU A 564 -20.30 12.79 -21.12
CA LEU A 564 -21.09 13.94 -20.67
C LEU A 564 -21.41 13.83 -19.16
N LYS A 565 -21.87 12.67 -18.70
CA LYS A 565 -22.18 12.47 -17.27
C LYS A 565 -20.95 12.64 -16.38
N ALA A 566 -19.79 12.15 -16.82
CA ALA A 566 -18.53 12.35 -16.11
C ALA A 566 -18.15 13.84 -16.04
N ILE A 567 -18.29 14.58 -17.16
CA ILE A 567 -18.06 16.02 -17.24
C ILE A 567 -18.99 16.78 -16.29
N GLU A 568 -20.29 16.52 -16.34
CA GLU A 568 -21.29 17.12 -15.44
C GLU A 568 -20.90 16.89 -13.99
N THR A 569 -20.53 15.65 -13.64
CA THR A 569 -20.15 15.26 -12.27
C THR A 569 -18.94 16.02 -11.77
N VAL A 570 -17.86 16.13 -12.56
CA VAL A 570 -16.64 16.84 -12.10
C VAL A 570 -16.79 18.37 -12.15
N ALA A 571 -17.56 18.90 -13.11
CA ALA A 571 -17.81 20.35 -13.24
C ALA A 571 -18.79 20.89 -12.20
N TYR A 572 -19.54 20.00 -11.51
CA TYR A 572 -20.41 20.33 -10.38
C TYR A 572 -19.66 20.38 -9.03
N PHE A 573 -18.41 20.84 -9.01
CA PHE A 573 -17.58 20.85 -7.78
C PHE A 573 -18.06 21.81 -6.68
N HIS A 574 -19.02 22.69 -6.94
CA HIS A 574 -19.37 23.78 -6.04
C HIS A 574 -20.35 23.38 -4.94
N ASP A 575 -21.09 22.28 -5.11
CA ASP A 575 -22.01 21.76 -4.09
C ASP A 575 -21.84 20.25 -3.90
N THR A 576 -21.35 19.86 -2.72
CA THR A 576 -21.08 18.46 -2.42
C THR A 576 -22.31 17.61 -2.16
N ALA A 577 -23.42 18.21 -1.71
CA ALA A 577 -24.66 17.48 -1.46
C ALA A 577 -25.29 17.01 -2.77
N ILE A 578 -25.12 17.78 -3.86
CA ILE A 578 -25.58 17.41 -5.20
C ILE A 578 -24.55 16.54 -5.93
N GLN A 579 -23.26 16.87 -5.80
CA GLN A 579 -22.20 16.14 -6.50
C GLN A 579 -22.08 14.68 -6.03
N GLN A 580 -22.28 14.38 -4.74
CA GLN A 580 -22.18 13.01 -4.20
C GLN A 580 -23.18 12.01 -4.83
N PRO A 581 -24.48 12.32 -4.97
CA PRO A 581 -25.41 11.50 -5.74
C PRO A 581 -24.98 11.29 -7.20
N MET A 582 -24.47 12.32 -7.89
CA MET A 582 -23.99 12.20 -9.28
C MET A 582 -22.82 11.22 -9.39
N VAL A 583 -21.89 11.29 -8.43
CA VAL A 583 -20.80 10.34 -8.26
C VAL A 583 -21.30 8.90 -8.13
N LYS A 584 -22.30 8.67 -7.26
CA LYS A 584 -22.87 7.33 -7.04
C LYS A 584 -23.49 6.77 -8.33
N ASP A 585 -24.21 7.61 -9.08
CA ASP A 585 -24.78 7.21 -10.36
C ASP A 585 -23.70 6.88 -11.40
N LEU A 586 -22.64 7.70 -11.49
CA LEU A 586 -21.54 7.44 -12.42
C LEU A 586 -20.85 6.10 -12.11
N MET A 587 -20.61 5.79 -10.84
CA MET A 587 -20.02 4.51 -10.41
C MET A 587 -20.94 3.31 -10.67
N ARG A 588 -22.26 3.49 -10.51
CA ARG A 588 -23.27 2.50 -10.89
C ARG A 588 -23.19 2.19 -12.40
N GLN A 589 -23.05 3.22 -13.23
CA GLN A 589 -22.91 3.06 -14.68
C GLN A 589 -21.60 2.37 -15.08
N VAL A 590 -20.47 2.69 -14.42
CA VAL A 590 -19.20 1.95 -14.62
C VAL A 590 -19.41 0.46 -14.35
N SER A 591 -20.03 0.13 -13.21
CA SER A 591 -20.27 -1.25 -12.81
C SER A 591 -21.18 -1.98 -13.81
N GLU A 592 -22.30 -1.38 -14.19
CA GLU A 592 -23.26 -1.99 -15.10
C GLU A 592 -22.71 -2.12 -16.53
N ARG A 593 -22.15 -1.05 -17.10
CA ARG A 593 -21.73 -1.03 -18.50
C ARG A 593 -20.41 -1.76 -18.70
N MET A 594 -19.43 -1.58 -17.83
CA MET A 594 -18.11 -2.19 -18.00
C MET A 594 -18.01 -3.59 -17.39
N LEU A 595 -18.46 -3.78 -16.15
CA LEU A 595 -18.26 -5.06 -15.45
C LEU A 595 -19.31 -6.10 -15.82
N ILE A 596 -20.59 -5.70 -15.89
CA ILE A 596 -21.70 -6.63 -16.18
C ILE A 596 -21.86 -6.81 -17.69
N LYS A 597 -21.98 -5.73 -18.46
CA LYS A 597 -22.23 -5.79 -19.91
C LYS A 597 -20.95 -5.95 -20.75
N GLY A 598 -19.77 -5.76 -20.16
CA GLY A 598 -18.50 -5.86 -20.88
C GLY A 598 -18.33 -4.85 -22.00
N GLU A 599 -18.99 -3.68 -21.90
CA GLU A 599 -18.95 -2.64 -22.92
C GLU A 599 -17.54 -2.03 -23.04
N LYS A 600 -17.10 -1.87 -24.28
CA LYS A 600 -15.77 -1.35 -24.63
C LYS A 600 -15.95 -0.19 -25.62
N SER A 601 -15.87 1.03 -25.12
CA SER A 601 -16.07 2.23 -25.94
C SER A 601 -15.11 3.35 -25.56
N LEU A 602 -14.80 4.22 -26.52
CA LEU A 602 -14.00 5.42 -26.27
C LEU A 602 -14.75 6.41 -25.36
N ASP A 603 -16.09 6.40 -25.39
CA ASP A 603 -16.96 7.14 -24.46
C ASP A 603 -16.66 6.77 -23.01
N LEU A 604 -16.68 5.47 -22.68
CA LEU A 604 -16.35 4.97 -21.36
C LEU A 604 -14.92 5.34 -20.95
N LEU A 605 -13.93 5.12 -21.83
CA LEU A 605 -12.54 5.45 -21.53
C LEU A 605 -12.34 6.94 -21.25
N GLN A 606 -12.88 7.82 -22.11
CA GLN A 606 -12.75 9.26 -21.94
C GLN A 606 -13.50 9.73 -20.68
N GLY A 607 -14.69 9.20 -20.39
CA GLY A 607 -15.41 9.53 -19.16
C GLY A 607 -14.64 9.12 -17.90
N MET A 608 -14.01 7.94 -17.90
CA MET A 608 -13.15 7.49 -16.81
C MET A 608 -11.91 8.36 -16.65
N LEU A 609 -11.29 8.80 -17.75
CA LEU A 609 -10.15 9.73 -17.71
C LEU A 609 -10.55 11.08 -17.13
N VAL A 610 -11.70 11.64 -17.52
CA VAL A 610 -12.22 12.88 -16.94
C VAL A 610 -12.44 12.69 -15.43
N PHE A 611 -13.20 11.67 -15.05
CA PHE A 611 -13.50 11.41 -13.65
C PHE A 611 -12.24 11.14 -12.80
N GLY A 612 -11.31 10.34 -13.31
CA GLY A 612 -10.07 9.98 -12.65
C GLY A 612 -9.11 11.16 -12.47
N ASN A 613 -9.10 12.14 -13.38
CA ASN A 613 -8.28 13.35 -13.28
C ASN A 613 -8.75 14.30 -12.16
N TRP A 614 -10.05 14.38 -11.88
CA TRP A 614 -10.62 15.23 -10.82
C TRP A 614 -11.21 14.42 -9.68
N TYR A 615 -10.64 13.24 -9.42
CA TYR A 615 -11.01 12.43 -8.27
C TYR A 615 -10.73 13.18 -6.95
N ASN A 616 -11.65 13.08 -6.00
CA ASN A 616 -11.64 13.78 -4.72
C ASN A 616 -11.95 12.79 -3.59
N PRO A 617 -10.93 12.31 -2.86
CA PRO A 617 -11.08 11.24 -1.87
C PRO A 617 -12.03 11.57 -0.72
N HIS A 618 -12.47 12.82 -0.58
CA HIS A 618 -13.45 13.23 0.44
C HIS A 618 -14.90 13.13 0.01
N LEU A 619 -15.14 12.96 -1.29
CA LEU A 619 -16.45 12.76 -1.89
C LEU A 619 -16.67 11.29 -2.27
N PHE A 620 -15.57 10.55 -2.46
CA PHE A 620 -15.57 9.13 -2.80
C PHE A 620 -15.27 8.27 -1.56
N ALA A 621 -15.90 7.10 -1.45
CA ALA A 621 -15.47 6.08 -0.50
C ALA A 621 -14.17 5.41 -1.02
N PRO A 622 -13.11 5.32 -0.21
CA PRO A 622 -12.03 4.35 -0.47
C PRO A 622 -12.62 2.93 -0.40
N PRO A 623 -12.34 2.02 -1.36
CA PRO A 623 -11.19 1.97 -2.27
C PRO A 623 -11.50 2.14 -3.78
N SER A 624 -11.89 3.33 -4.27
CA SER A 624 -12.39 3.43 -5.67
C SER A 624 -11.40 3.92 -6.75
N HIS A 625 -10.37 4.71 -6.45
CA HIS A 625 -9.55 5.33 -7.52
C HIS A 625 -8.60 4.37 -8.25
N THR A 626 -7.92 3.46 -7.55
CA THR A 626 -6.97 2.53 -8.18
C THR A 626 -7.71 1.48 -9.00
N VAL A 627 -8.88 1.04 -8.53
CA VAL A 627 -9.83 0.21 -9.31
C VAL A 627 -10.17 0.89 -10.63
N LEU A 628 -10.59 2.15 -10.59
CA LEU A 628 -10.94 2.91 -11.80
C LEU A 628 -9.75 3.02 -12.75
N LEU A 629 -8.53 3.18 -12.25
CA LEU A 629 -7.34 3.23 -13.09
C LEU A 629 -7.01 1.87 -13.73
N HIS A 630 -7.15 0.75 -13.01
CA HIS A 630 -6.99 -0.58 -13.61
C HIS A 630 -8.05 -0.86 -14.68
N LEU A 631 -9.29 -0.47 -14.42
CA LEU A 631 -10.36 -0.54 -15.41
C LEU A 631 -10.06 0.34 -16.64
N THR A 632 -9.52 1.54 -16.43
CA THR A 632 -9.08 2.46 -17.50
C THR A 632 -7.97 1.81 -18.34
N MET A 633 -7.00 1.16 -17.70
CA MET A 633 -5.94 0.40 -18.38
C MET A 633 -6.48 -0.78 -19.17
N ALA A 634 -7.34 -1.59 -18.55
CA ALA A 634 -7.97 -2.74 -19.21
C ALA A 634 -8.76 -2.29 -20.45
N LEU A 635 -9.54 -1.21 -20.33
CA LEU A 635 -10.27 -0.64 -21.46
C LEU A 635 -9.35 -0.14 -22.57
N THR A 636 -8.21 0.47 -22.21
CA THR A 636 -7.20 0.92 -23.17
C THR A 636 -6.60 -0.25 -23.96
N HIS A 637 -6.29 -1.36 -23.28
CA HIS A 637 -5.82 -2.59 -23.93
C HIS A 637 -6.90 -3.22 -24.82
N ASP A 638 -8.14 -3.26 -24.33
CA ASP A 638 -9.29 -3.82 -25.05
C ASP A 638 -9.65 -3.03 -26.32
N LEU A 639 -9.50 -1.71 -26.28
CA LEU A 639 -9.66 -0.84 -27.44
C LEU A 639 -8.48 -0.93 -28.43
N ASN A 640 -7.39 -1.63 -28.05
CA ASN A 640 -6.16 -1.79 -28.81
C ASN A 640 -5.48 -0.47 -29.20
N ILE A 641 -5.65 0.59 -28.41
CA ILE A 641 -5.05 1.91 -28.66
C ILE A 641 -3.64 2.06 -28.04
N ASP A 642 -3.24 1.09 -27.21
CA ASP A 642 -1.92 0.99 -26.57
C ASP A 642 -0.80 0.47 -27.49
N ARG A 643 -1.14 0.09 -28.73
CA ARG A 643 -0.21 -0.49 -29.70
C ARG A 643 -0.46 0.03 -31.12
N ALA A 644 0.56 -0.07 -31.97
CA ALA A 644 0.45 0.38 -33.36
C ALA A 644 -0.57 -0.44 -34.17
N PRO A 645 -1.34 0.19 -35.08
CA PRO A 645 -2.20 -0.51 -36.04
C PRO A 645 -1.39 -1.57 -36.79
N GLY A 646 -1.97 -2.76 -36.98
CA GLY A 646 -1.31 -3.85 -37.72
C GLY A 646 -0.63 -4.94 -36.88
N PHE A 647 -0.39 -4.74 -35.58
CA PHE A 647 0.35 -5.73 -34.77
C PHE A 647 -0.44 -7.03 -34.53
N CYS A 648 -1.78 -6.94 -34.35
CA CYS A 648 -2.68 -8.09 -34.22
C CYS A 648 -3.29 -8.55 -35.56
N GLU A 649 -3.20 -7.70 -36.58
CA GLU A 649 -3.78 -7.91 -37.91
C GLU A 649 -3.07 -9.01 -38.68
N LYS A 650 -1.79 -9.32 -38.44
CA LYS A 650 -1.13 -10.46 -39.11
C LYS A 650 -1.67 -11.82 -38.67
N VAL A 651 -2.09 -11.96 -37.41
CA VAL A 651 -2.71 -13.20 -36.91
C VAL A 651 -4.18 -13.27 -37.33
N ALA A 652 -4.89 -12.13 -37.27
CA ALA A 652 -6.27 -12.02 -37.73
C ALA A 652 -6.40 -12.14 -39.26
N LEU A 653 -5.48 -11.59 -40.07
CA LEU A 653 -5.44 -11.79 -41.53
C LEU A 653 -5.12 -13.23 -41.90
N MET A 654 -4.26 -13.93 -41.14
CA MET A 654 -4.02 -15.36 -41.39
C MET A 654 -5.29 -16.18 -41.14
N ALA A 655 -6.06 -15.87 -40.11
CA ALA A 655 -7.36 -16.48 -39.85
C ALA A 655 -8.44 -16.06 -40.87
N ALA A 656 -8.47 -14.78 -41.25
CA ALA A 656 -9.42 -14.23 -42.22
C ALA A 656 -9.10 -14.64 -43.66
N SER A 657 -7.86 -14.96 -44.01
CA SER A 657 -7.50 -15.48 -45.35
C SER A 657 -8.13 -16.85 -45.67
N GLN A 658 -8.70 -17.53 -44.66
CA GLN A 658 -9.49 -18.76 -44.84
C GLN A 658 -10.99 -18.50 -45.06
N ALA A 659 -11.47 -17.27 -44.87
CA ALA A 659 -12.82 -16.84 -45.17
C ALA A 659 -12.77 -15.80 -46.31
N HIS A 660 -13.52 -15.97 -47.39
CA HIS A 660 -13.46 -15.13 -48.59
C HIS A 660 -13.94 -13.67 -48.39
N GLY A 661 -13.37 -12.92 -47.45
CA GLY A 661 -13.66 -11.51 -47.17
C GLY A 661 -12.54 -10.58 -47.67
N VAL A 662 -12.94 -9.45 -48.25
CA VAL A 662 -12.04 -8.35 -48.62
C VAL A 662 -11.28 -7.88 -47.36
N PRO A 663 -9.95 -7.67 -47.40
CA PRO A 663 -9.22 -7.10 -46.27
C PRO A 663 -9.83 -5.75 -45.90
N GLN A 664 -10.29 -5.59 -44.66
CA GLN A 664 -10.72 -4.27 -44.18
C GLN A 664 -9.52 -3.31 -44.18
N PRO A 665 -9.71 -2.03 -44.57
CA PRO A 665 -8.64 -1.04 -44.50
C PRO A 665 -8.19 -0.86 -43.05
N ALA A 666 -6.87 -0.71 -42.85
CA ALA A 666 -6.29 -0.51 -41.53
C ALA A 666 -6.96 0.66 -40.81
N LYS A 667 -7.42 0.44 -39.57
CA LYS A 667 -8.06 1.47 -38.73
C LYS A 667 -7.13 2.68 -38.59
N VAL A 668 -7.60 3.86 -39.01
CA VAL A 668 -6.90 5.13 -38.80
C VAL A 668 -7.08 5.54 -37.34
N VAL A 669 -5.97 5.65 -36.60
CA VAL A 669 -5.99 6.08 -35.20
C VAL A 669 -6.30 7.57 -35.13
N THR A 670 -7.29 7.94 -34.33
CA THR A 670 -7.71 9.33 -34.15
C THR A 670 -6.85 10.06 -33.12
N ASN A 671 -6.84 11.39 -33.13
CA ASN A 671 -6.15 12.15 -32.09
C ASN A 671 -6.80 12.00 -30.71
N ASP A 672 -8.12 11.79 -30.65
CA ASP A 672 -8.82 11.43 -29.40
C ASP A 672 -8.27 10.15 -28.77
N GLU A 673 -8.01 9.11 -29.59
CA GLU A 673 -7.39 7.86 -29.11
C GLU A 673 -5.95 8.10 -28.64
N ARG A 674 -5.18 8.95 -29.34
CA ARG A 674 -3.81 9.32 -28.94
C ARG A 674 -3.78 10.07 -27.60
N ARG A 675 -4.70 11.03 -27.39
CA ARG A 675 -4.82 11.75 -26.11
C ARG A 675 -5.25 10.81 -24.98
N ALA A 676 -6.21 9.93 -25.25
CA ALA A 676 -6.72 8.99 -24.26
C ALA A 676 -5.66 7.97 -23.79
N VAL A 677 -4.87 7.41 -24.70
CA VAL A 677 -3.79 6.47 -24.31
C VAL A 677 -2.67 7.16 -23.52
N LEU A 678 -2.30 8.39 -23.90
CA LEU A 678 -1.32 9.17 -23.14
C LEU A 678 -1.85 9.60 -21.77
N GLY A 679 -3.15 9.90 -21.67
CA GLY A 679 -3.82 10.18 -20.39
C GLY A 679 -3.90 8.97 -19.49
N THR A 680 -4.15 7.79 -20.05
CA THR A 680 -4.11 6.52 -19.31
C THR A 680 -2.72 6.25 -18.77
N PHE A 681 -1.68 6.42 -19.61
CA PHE A 681 -0.29 6.34 -19.17
C PHE A 681 -0.01 7.32 -18.04
N TYR A 682 -0.34 8.60 -18.22
CA TYR A 682 -0.06 9.64 -17.24
C TYR A 682 -0.73 9.36 -15.89
N LEU A 683 -2.04 9.09 -15.87
CA LEU A 683 -2.77 8.86 -14.62
C LEU A 683 -2.30 7.61 -13.88
N THR A 684 -2.11 6.51 -14.60
CA THR A 684 -1.68 5.24 -13.98
C THR A 684 -0.25 5.36 -13.45
N SER A 685 0.64 5.99 -14.23
CA SER A 685 2.02 6.25 -13.83
C SER A 685 2.11 7.19 -12.64
N GLN A 686 1.30 8.25 -12.58
CA GLN A 686 1.29 9.21 -11.47
C GLN A 686 0.99 8.56 -10.12
N ILE A 687 0.00 7.66 -10.10
CA ILE A 687 -0.36 6.94 -8.88
C ILE A 687 0.74 5.94 -8.52
N LEU A 688 1.34 5.23 -9.48
CA LEU A 688 2.51 4.39 -9.19
C LEU A 688 3.66 5.21 -8.60
N THR A 689 4.03 6.34 -9.19
CA THR A 689 5.20 7.12 -8.72
C THR A 689 4.94 7.77 -7.36
N SER A 690 3.69 8.14 -7.06
CA SER A 690 3.31 8.75 -5.78
C SER A 690 3.06 7.72 -4.67
N PHE A 691 2.60 6.50 -5.00
CA PHE A 691 2.10 5.51 -4.03
C PHE A 691 2.71 4.09 -4.15
N ARG A 692 3.52 3.81 -5.18
CA ARG A 692 4.31 2.59 -5.45
C ARG A 692 3.53 1.27 -5.61
N LYS A 693 2.30 1.28 -6.14
CA LYS A 693 1.38 0.13 -6.01
C LYS A 693 0.49 -0.26 -7.18
N VAL A 694 0.81 0.18 -8.40
CA VAL A 694 0.02 -0.17 -9.60
C VAL A 694 0.94 -0.62 -10.72
N ASP A 695 0.64 -1.77 -11.33
CA ASP A 695 1.23 -2.08 -12.64
C ASP A 695 0.71 -1.05 -13.62
N THR A 696 1.60 -0.25 -14.19
CA THR A 696 1.22 0.87 -15.05
C THR A 696 1.14 0.46 -16.50
N LEU A 697 0.40 1.24 -17.29
CA LEU A 697 0.63 1.24 -18.73
C LEU A 697 2.10 1.65 -18.97
N HIS A 698 2.86 0.80 -19.64
CA HIS A 698 4.28 1.05 -19.87
C HIS A 698 4.47 1.99 -21.06
N TRP A 699 5.47 2.87 -20.97
CA TRP A 699 5.83 3.71 -22.11
C TRP A 699 6.39 2.84 -23.24
N SER A 700 5.73 2.87 -24.40
CA SER A 700 6.12 2.08 -25.56
C SER A 700 6.59 2.97 -26.72
N PRO A 701 7.35 2.44 -27.70
CA PRO A 701 7.67 3.19 -28.92
C PRO A 701 6.43 3.68 -29.68
N TRP A 702 5.28 3.05 -29.45
CA TRP A 702 4.01 3.52 -29.99
C TRP A 702 3.53 4.80 -29.31
N LEU A 703 3.63 4.90 -27.98
CA LEU A 703 3.29 6.12 -27.25
C LEU A 703 4.18 7.30 -27.68
N THR A 704 5.47 7.06 -27.95
CA THR A 704 6.35 8.08 -28.55
C THR A 704 5.80 8.60 -29.89
N LYS A 705 5.37 7.70 -30.79
CA LYS A 705 4.75 8.09 -32.06
C LYS A 705 3.42 8.83 -31.87
N CYS A 706 2.63 8.45 -30.86
CA CYS A 706 1.40 9.16 -30.51
C CYS A 706 1.71 10.60 -30.07
N SER A 707 2.74 10.80 -29.24
CA SER A 707 3.20 12.12 -28.83
C SER A 707 3.69 12.94 -30.03
N GLU A 708 4.55 12.38 -30.88
CA GLU A 708 5.05 13.05 -32.10
C GLU A 708 3.89 13.47 -33.03
N ALA A 709 2.92 12.57 -33.24
CA ALA A 709 1.76 12.85 -34.08
C ALA A 709 0.88 13.97 -33.51
N LEU A 710 0.68 14.02 -32.18
CA LEU A 710 -0.06 15.12 -31.54
C LEU A 710 0.72 16.44 -31.62
N THR A 711 2.03 16.41 -31.40
CA THR A 711 2.90 17.60 -31.53
C THR A 711 2.98 18.10 -32.97
N GLN A 712 2.84 17.23 -33.97
CA GLN A 712 2.79 17.63 -35.38
C GLN A 712 1.41 18.14 -35.79
N ALA A 713 0.35 17.45 -35.38
CA ALA A 713 -1.02 17.82 -35.72
C ALA A 713 -1.42 19.15 -35.07
N LYS A 714 -1.03 19.37 -33.80
CA LYS A 714 -1.39 20.53 -32.97
C LYS A 714 -2.85 20.94 -33.18
N GLU A 715 -3.74 19.95 -33.10
CA GLU A 715 -5.17 20.18 -33.32
C GLU A 715 -5.73 21.13 -32.26
N TYR A 716 -5.19 21.07 -31.05
CA TYR A 716 -5.40 22.06 -29.99
C TYR A 716 -4.07 22.58 -29.45
N GLU A 717 -4.04 23.84 -29.01
CA GLU A 717 -2.85 24.41 -28.34
C GLU A 717 -2.44 23.61 -27.10
N SER A 718 -3.42 23.00 -26.41
CA SER A 718 -3.22 22.18 -25.23
C SER A 718 -2.59 20.81 -25.51
N ASP A 719 -2.48 20.37 -26.78
CA ASP A 719 -1.81 19.12 -27.15
C ASP A 719 -0.32 19.15 -26.78
N ILE A 720 0.31 20.33 -26.83
CA ILE A 720 1.71 20.50 -26.43
C ILE A 720 1.86 20.25 -24.93
N LEU A 721 0.98 20.83 -24.11
CA LEU A 721 0.98 20.63 -22.67
C LEU A 721 0.78 19.15 -22.30
N LEU A 722 -0.14 18.47 -22.98
CA LEU A 722 -0.37 17.03 -22.80
C LEU A 722 0.92 16.23 -22.95
N VAL A 723 1.63 16.47 -24.05
CA VAL A 723 2.86 15.76 -24.40
C VAL A 723 3.94 16.05 -23.35
N GLN A 724 4.07 17.30 -22.91
CA GLN A 724 5.04 17.69 -21.88
C GLN A 724 4.77 17.03 -20.53
N LEU A 725 3.49 16.95 -20.11
CA LEU A 725 3.09 16.26 -18.89
C LEU A 725 3.39 14.76 -18.96
N ALA A 726 3.03 14.11 -20.08
CA ALA A 726 3.29 12.69 -20.31
C ALA A 726 4.79 12.37 -20.37
N GLN A 727 5.59 13.20 -21.04
CA GLN A 727 7.05 13.06 -21.11
C GLN A 727 7.72 13.26 -19.75
N SER A 728 7.31 14.27 -18.99
CA SER A 728 7.83 14.50 -17.63
C SER A 728 7.53 13.29 -16.73
N GLN A 729 6.32 12.75 -16.81
CA GLN A 729 5.92 11.56 -16.06
C GLN A 729 6.68 10.29 -16.50
N ARG A 730 6.95 10.13 -17.80
CA ARG A 730 7.82 9.06 -18.33
C ARG A 730 9.22 9.12 -17.72
N ILE A 731 9.84 10.30 -17.73
CA ILE A 731 11.19 10.48 -17.16
C ILE A 731 11.17 10.17 -15.66
N MET A 732 10.16 10.63 -14.92
CA MET A 732 10.00 10.29 -13.51
C MET A 732 9.96 8.77 -13.29
N GLN A 733 9.13 8.07 -14.07
CA GLN A 733 8.99 6.62 -13.98
C GLN A 733 10.30 5.88 -14.32
N GLU A 734 11.00 6.27 -15.39
CA GLU A 734 12.28 5.68 -15.80
C GLU A 734 13.38 5.92 -14.75
N ALA A 735 13.48 7.14 -14.22
CA ALA A 735 14.40 7.45 -13.13
C ALA A 735 14.09 6.61 -11.89
N MET A 736 12.80 6.37 -11.60
CA MET A 736 12.39 5.53 -10.49
C MET A 736 12.61 4.03 -10.72
N GLY A 737 12.63 3.56 -11.97
CA GLY A 737 12.92 2.17 -12.34
C GLY A 737 14.41 1.85 -12.46
N THR A 738 15.28 2.87 -12.55
CA THR A 738 16.72 2.67 -12.80
C THR A 738 17.46 2.21 -11.54
N GLU A 739 18.16 1.08 -11.64
CA GLU A 739 19.11 0.59 -10.64
C GLU A 739 20.46 1.31 -10.77
N CYS A 740 21.01 1.80 -9.65
CA CYS A 740 22.21 2.63 -9.61
C CYS A 740 23.46 1.85 -9.13
N ASP A 741 23.53 0.54 -9.41
CA ASP A 741 24.52 -0.35 -8.79
C ASP A 741 25.95 -0.23 -9.37
N HIS A 742 26.08 0.40 -10.54
CA HIS A 742 27.33 0.39 -11.32
C HIS A 742 27.96 1.75 -11.57
N ALA A 743 27.26 2.86 -11.28
CA ALA A 743 27.79 4.23 -11.43
C ALA A 743 27.18 5.19 -10.41
N PRO A 744 27.83 6.34 -10.11
CA PRO A 744 27.30 7.32 -9.18
C PRO A 744 25.93 7.86 -9.61
N VAL A 745 25.04 8.09 -8.65
CA VAL A 745 23.68 8.64 -8.87
C VAL A 745 23.74 9.94 -9.69
N SER A 746 24.74 10.78 -9.48
CA SER A 746 24.94 12.04 -10.21
C SER A 746 25.15 11.85 -11.72
N PHE A 747 25.65 10.70 -12.17
CA PHE A 747 25.80 10.40 -13.59
C PHE A 747 24.44 10.14 -14.25
N TYR A 748 23.61 9.28 -13.65
CA TYR A 748 22.25 9.01 -14.12
C TYR A 748 21.36 10.26 -14.01
N ALA A 749 21.45 10.96 -12.89
CA ALA A 749 20.66 12.16 -12.63
C ALA A 749 20.90 13.24 -13.70
N LYS A 750 22.15 13.47 -14.13
CA LYS A 750 22.45 14.44 -15.19
C LYS A 750 21.74 14.14 -16.51
N SER A 751 21.66 12.87 -16.90
CA SER A 751 20.96 12.48 -18.13
C SER A 751 19.47 12.79 -18.02
N PHE A 752 18.83 12.34 -16.94
CA PHE A 752 17.40 12.57 -16.75
C PHE A 752 17.06 14.06 -16.56
N LEU A 753 17.93 14.83 -15.90
CA LEU A 753 17.75 16.27 -15.75
C LEU A 753 17.85 16.99 -17.10
N SER A 754 18.79 16.59 -17.96
CA SER A 754 18.86 17.10 -19.33
C SER A 754 17.57 16.82 -20.08
N ASP A 755 17.04 15.60 -19.98
CA ASP A 755 15.76 15.24 -20.61
C ASP A 755 14.59 16.07 -20.07
N VAL A 756 14.59 16.43 -18.77
CA VAL A 756 13.57 17.32 -18.18
C VAL A 756 13.77 18.77 -18.62
N ASP A 757 15.01 19.23 -18.78
CA ASP A 757 15.34 20.59 -19.21
C ASP A 757 15.03 20.80 -20.71
N ASP A 758 15.13 19.75 -21.52
CA ASP A 758 14.74 19.74 -22.94
C ASP A 758 13.22 19.83 -23.14
N ILE A 759 12.43 19.54 -22.11
CA ILE A 759 10.99 19.81 -22.10
C ILE A 759 10.82 21.31 -21.89
N GLU A 760 10.77 22.05 -23.01
CA GLU A 760 10.48 23.49 -23.01
C GLU A 760 9.26 23.77 -22.14
N LEU A 761 9.33 24.78 -21.26
CA LEU A 761 8.11 25.31 -20.66
C LEU A 761 7.25 25.81 -21.82
N ALA A 762 6.12 25.15 -22.11
CA ALA A 762 5.19 25.67 -23.10
C ALA A 762 4.91 27.14 -22.81
N SER A 763 4.46 27.88 -23.82
CA SER A 763 3.80 29.19 -23.68
C SER A 763 2.52 29.14 -22.82
N ALA A 764 2.34 28.09 -22.03
CA ALA A 764 1.30 27.94 -21.03
C ALA A 764 1.37 29.14 -20.08
N ASN A 765 0.28 29.89 -20.05
CA ASN A 765 0.07 30.98 -19.10
C ASN A 765 -0.88 30.51 -17.99
N GLY A 766 -0.82 31.16 -16.83
CA GLY A 766 -1.74 30.85 -15.73
C GLY A 766 -1.59 29.43 -15.17
N MET A 767 -2.72 28.73 -14.95
CA MET A 767 -2.76 27.48 -14.19
C MET A 767 -2.05 26.31 -14.89
N SER A 768 -2.12 26.20 -16.23
CA SER A 768 -1.39 25.17 -16.99
C SER A 768 0.13 25.23 -16.77
N ALA A 769 0.67 26.44 -16.68
CA ALA A 769 2.09 26.66 -16.41
C ALA A 769 2.48 26.19 -15.00
N ILE A 770 1.61 26.44 -14.01
CA ILE A 770 1.80 26.01 -12.63
C ILE A 770 1.80 24.48 -12.56
N VAL A 771 0.83 23.81 -13.18
CA VAL A 771 0.72 22.34 -13.18
C VAL A 771 1.95 21.68 -13.82
N LEU A 772 2.42 22.20 -14.96
CA LEU A 772 3.64 21.68 -15.59
C LEU A 772 4.88 21.89 -14.71
N ARG A 773 5.03 23.08 -14.11
CA ARG A 773 6.15 23.36 -13.20
C ARG A 773 6.12 22.47 -11.95
N LEU A 774 4.95 22.20 -11.38
CA LEU A 774 4.78 21.24 -10.28
C LEU A 774 5.20 19.83 -10.69
N GLN A 775 4.73 19.35 -11.86
CA GLN A 775 5.12 18.06 -12.41
C GLN A 775 6.64 17.94 -12.56
N GLN A 776 7.28 18.96 -13.15
CA GLN A 776 8.71 18.97 -13.38
C GLN A 776 9.51 19.04 -12.06
N ALA A 777 9.07 19.82 -11.07
CA ALA A 777 9.70 19.87 -9.74
C ALA A 777 9.58 18.53 -9.00
N CYS A 778 8.42 17.88 -9.08
CA CYS A 778 8.20 16.53 -8.55
C CYS A 778 9.11 15.49 -9.24
N THR A 779 9.21 15.55 -10.57
CA THR A 779 10.09 14.69 -11.38
C THR A 779 11.55 14.84 -10.97
N ARG A 780 12.04 16.08 -10.82
CA ARG A 780 13.40 16.37 -10.36
C ARG A 780 13.66 15.83 -8.95
N THR A 781 12.66 15.91 -8.07
CA THR A 781 12.74 15.35 -6.72
C THR A 781 12.93 13.83 -6.79
N ALA A 782 12.14 13.12 -7.59
CA ALA A 782 12.25 11.66 -7.76
C ALA A 782 13.59 11.20 -8.37
N ILE A 783 14.16 11.97 -9.31
CA ILE A 783 15.49 11.69 -9.88
C ILE A 783 16.54 11.69 -8.75
N TRP A 784 16.54 12.72 -7.91
CA TRP A 784 17.53 12.87 -6.83
C TRP A 784 17.24 12.03 -5.59
N GLU A 785 15.99 11.62 -5.36
CA GLU A 785 15.58 10.71 -4.27
C GLU A 785 16.43 9.43 -4.24
N ARG A 786 16.94 9.00 -5.39
CA ARG A 786 17.86 7.85 -5.52
C ARG A 786 19.11 7.97 -4.65
N SER A 787 19.52 9.19 -4.31
CA SER A 787 20.65 9.48 -3.41
C SER A 787 20.42 8.94 -2.00
N PHE A 788 19.16 8.68 -1.60
CA PHE A 788 18.81 8.05 -0.33
C PHE A 788 19.02 6.51 -0.30
N GLY A 789 19.32 5.86 -1.43
CA GLY A 789 19.45 4.40 -1.50
C GLY A 789 20.69 3.84 -0.78
N ASN A 790 20.58 2.66 -0.14
CA ASN A 790 21.67 1.94 0.55
C ASN A 790 22.33 2.64 1.75
N LEU A 791 21.67 3.62 2.37
CA LEU A 791 22.17 4.29 3.59
C LEU A 791 22.25 3.36 4.83
N ALA A 792 21.60 2.18 4.79
CA ALA A 792 21.55 1.22 5.89
C ALA A 792 22.84 0.39 6.10
N ASN A 793 23.76 0.37 5.12
CA ASN A 793 24.89 -0.57 5.12
C ASN A 793 26.22 0.00 5.66
N HIS A 794 26.23 1.15 6.34
CA HIS A 794 27.35 1.72 7.14
C HIS A 794 28.79 1.65 6.56
N THR A 795 28.98 1.33 5.28
CA THR A 795 30.27 1.17 4.60
C THR A 795 30.28 1.98 3.30
N VAL A 796 29.84 3.24 3.38
CA VAL A 796 30.02 4.21 2.30
C VAL A 796 31.45 4.75 2.37
N LYS A 797 32.25 4.55 1.32
CA LYS A 797 33.59 5.15 1.23
C LYS A 797 33.46 6.68 1.26
N GLU A 798 34.41 7.38 1.88
CA GLU A 798 34.34 8.85 2.09
C GLU A 798 34.11 9.67 0.80
N LYS A 799 34.66 9.21 -0.34
CA LYS A 799 34.45 9.82 -1.66
C LYS A 799 33.01 9.68 -2.17
N ASP A 800 32.33 8.58 -1.82
CA ASP A 800 30.95 8.30 -2.20
C ASP A 800 29.97 9.06 -1.28
N LEU A 801 30.38 9.38 -0.05
CA LEU A 801 29.58 10.14 0.92
C LEU A 801 29.31 11.59 0.45
N ARG A 802 30.34 12.31 -0.03
CA ARG A 802 30.17 13.69 -0.51
C ARG A 802 29.19 13.78 -1.67
N GLN A 803 29.35 12.92 -2.67
CA GLN A 803 28.46 12.90 -3.84
C GLN A 803 27.02 12.53 -3.47
N ARG A 804 26.83 11.68 -2.44
CA ARG A 804 25.51 11.34 -1.91
C ARG A 804 24.87 12.52 -1.18
N LEU A 805 25.62 13.23 -0.33
CA LEU A 805 25.14 14.42 0.35
C LEU A 805 24.76 15.52 -0.66
N ASP A 806 25.58 15.75 -1.68
CA ASP A 806 25.26 16.69 -2.78
C ASP A 806 23.95 16.28 -3.47
N GLY A 807 23.79 15.01 -3.81
CA GLY A 807 22.57 14.48 -4.42
C GLY A 807 21.32 14.61 -3.53
N MET A 808 21.47 14.38 -2.22
CA MET A 808 20.39 14.60 -1.25
C MET A 808 20.03 16.08 -1.16
N TRP A 809 21.02 16.99 -1.19
CA TRP A 809 20.76 18.42 -1.18
C TRP A 809 20.01 18.88 -2.44
N HIS A 810 20.41 18.37 -3.61
CA HIS A 810 19.65 18.60 -4.85
C HIS A 810 18.21 18.04 -4.78
N CYS A 811 18.00 16.93 -4.08
CA CYS A 811 16.65 16.43 -3.81
C CYS A 811 15.83 17.43 -2.98
N MET A 812 16.45 18.05 -1.97
CA MET A 812 15.78 19.04 -1.12
C MET A 812 15.53 20.36 -1.85
N ASP A 813 16.45 20.80 -2.71
CA ASP A 813 16.26 21.97 -3.57
C ASP A 813 15.07 21.75 -4.53
N ALA A 814 14.98 20.59 -5.15
CA ALA A 814 13.85 20.24 -6.02
C ALA A 814 12.52 20.18 -5.24
N ALA A 815 12.51 19.58 -4.04
CA ALA A 815 11.33 19.54 -3.18
C ALA A 815 10.90 20.94 -2.71
N LYS A 816 11.87 21.82 -2.40
CA LYS A 816 11.60 23.22 -2.04
C LYS A 816 10.98 24.00 -3.21
N ARG A 817 11.50 23.83 -4.43
CA ARG A 817 10.89 24.43 -5.63
C ARG A 817 9.43 24.01 -5.77
N TYR A 818 9.12 22.74 -5.54
CA TYR A 818 7.72 22.28 -5.54
C TYR A 818 6.88 23.02 -4.49
N THR A 819 7.35 23.13 -3.24
CA THR A 819 6.60 23.83 -2.19
C THR A 819 6.36 25.31 -2.51
N ASP A 820 7.34 25.97 -3.11
CA ASP A 820 7.24 27.38 -3.53
C ASP A 820 6.18 27.54 -4.64
N ILE A 821 6.26 26.71 -5.70
CA ILE A 821 5.30 26.73 -6.81
C ILE A 821 3.89 26.37 -6.33
N TYR A 822 3.75 25.44 -5.40
CA TYR A 822 2.44 25.01 -4.88
C TYR A 822 1.70 26.18 -4.20
N LEU A 823 2.43 27.07 -3.52
CA LEU A 823 1.85 28.25 -2.89
C LEU A 823 1.51 29.38 -3.89
N GLU A 824 2.02 29.35 -5.12
CA GLU A 824 1.61 30.26 -6.20
C GLU A 824 0.20 29.97 -6.73
N LEU A 825 -0.32 28.75 -6.53
CA LEU A 825 -1.63 28.33 -7.05
C LEU A 825 -2.76 29.16 -6.43
N PRO A 826 -3.55 29.94 -7.21
CA PRO A 826 -4.63 30.76 -6.69
C PRO A 826 -5.67 29.92 -5.92
N VAL A 827 -6.20 30.46 -4.82
CA VAL A 827 -7.09 29.73 -3.91
C VAL A 827 -8.37 29.30 -4.63
N GLU A 828 -8.90 30.17 -5.48
CA GLU A 828 -10.07 29.93 -6.32
C GLU A 828 -9.88 28.76 -7.30
N HIS A 829 -8.64 28.36 -7.62
CA HIS A 829 -8.38 27.26 -8.54
C HIS A 829 -8.31 25.89 -7.86
N TYR A 830 -8.30 25.79 -6.53
CA TYR A 830 -8.19 24.52 -5.81
C TYR A 830 -9.27 23.49 -6.21
N PRO A 831 -10.55 23.87 -6.41
CA PRO A 831 -11.58 22.96 -6.92
C PRO A 831 -11.38 22.50 -8.38
N LEU A 832 -10.59 23.24 -9.15
CA LEU A 832 -10.33 23.01 -10.58
C LEU A 832 -9.04 22.20 -10.81
N VAL A 833 -8.21 22.07 -9.78
CA VAL A 833 -6.91 21.42 -9.86
C VAL A 833 -7.08 19.89 -9.93
N PRO A 834 -6.36 19.22 -10.83
CA PRO A 834 -6.44 17.77 -10.96
C PRO A 834 -5.84 17.05 -9.76
N PHE A 835 -6.37 15.86 -9.48
CA PHE A 835 -5.99 15.00 -8.36
C PHE A 835 -4.49 14.71 -8.27
N GLY A 836 -3.81 14.62 -9.42
CA GLY A 836 -2.36 14.39 -9.49
C GLY A 836 -1.54 15.42 -8.70
N VAL A 837 -1.98 16.68 -8.61
CA VAL A 837 -1.28 17.71 -7.81
C VAL A 837 -1.36 17.41 -6.31
N PHE A 838 -2.49 16.90 -5.83
CA PHE A 838 -2.61 16.47 -4.42
C PHE A 838 -1.81 15.19 -4.14
N ALA A 839 -1.73 14.28 -5.10
CA ALA A 839 -0.87 13.09 -5.01
C ALA A 839 0.62 13.48 -4.92
N GLN A 840 1.06 14.43 -5.74
CA GLN A 840 2.42 14.99 -5.68
C GLN A 840 2.70 15.68 -4.34
N PHE A 841 1.75 16.42 -3.78
CA PHE A 841 1.89 17.02 -2.45
C PHE A 841 2.18 15.95 -1.39
N ALA A 842 1.43 14.85 -1.41
CA ALA A 842 1.65 13.73 -0.50
C ALA A 842 3.02 13.06 -0.70
N TYR A 843 3.45 12.89 -1.95
CA TYR A 843 4.78 12.36 -2.28
C TYR A 843 5.90 13.26 -1.73
N ILE A 844 5.81 14.58 -1.93
CA ILE A 844 6.80 15.55 -1.42
C ILE A 844 6.84 15.54 0.11
N PHE A 845 5.69 15.43 0.78
CA PHE A 845 5.63 15.25 2.23
C PHE A 845 6.43 14.02 2.68
N VAL A 846 6.26 12.87 2.01
CA VAL A 846 6.99 11.63 2.34
C VAL A 846 8.50 11.80 2.15
N VAL A 847 8.93 12.43 1.05
CA VAL A 847 10.36 12.70 0.78
C VAL A 847 10.98 13.55 1.88
N LEU A 848 10.28 14.60 2.32
CA LEU A 848 10.77 15.52 3.36
C LEU A 848 10.82 14.86 4.74
N VAL A 849 9.79 14.10 5.11
CA VAL A 849 9.82 13.31 6.36
C VAL A 849 10.97 12.32 6.36
N ARG A 850 11.21 11.62 5.24
CA ARG A 850 12.34 10.70 5.12
C ARG A 850 13.67 11.42 5.26
N ALA A 851 13.86 12.56 4.61
CA ALA A 851 15.07 13.36 4.73
C ALA A 851 15.34 13.81 6.18
N SER A 852 14.29 14.13 6.94
CA SER A 852 14.38 14.51 8.36
C SER A 852 14.67 13.33 9.31
N LEU A 853 14.47 12.09 8.87
CA LEU A 853 14.72 10.87 9.67
C LEU A 853 16.11 10.27 9.46
N ILE A 854 16.88 10.75 8.48
CA ILE A 854 18.18 10.17 8.12
C ILE A 854 19.24 10.64 9.12
N GLU A 855 19.86 9.68 9.80
CA GLU A 855 21.03 9.90 10.66
C GLU A 855 22.32 9.49 9.92
N MET A 856 23.13 10.47 9.51
CA MET A 856 24.35 10.26 8.72
C MET A 856 25.37 11.36 8.98
N ASN A 857 26.66 10.99 9.02
CA ASN A 857 27.77 11.94 9.10
C ASN A 857 27.72 12.96 7.94
N GLY A 858 27.66 14.25 8.27
CA GLY A 858 27.60 15.34 7.30
C GLY A 858 26.18 15.71 6.83
N TRP A 859 25.14 14.97 7.23
CA TRP A 859 23.75 15.36 7.02
C TRP A 859 23.24 16.09 8.26
N ASP A 860 23.00 17.41 8.12
CA ASP A 860 22.51 18.25 9.20
C ASP A 860 21.02 18.55 9.01
N VAL A 861 20.19 17.95 9.87
CA VAL A 861 18.74 18.13 9.87
C VAL A 861 18.36 19.55 10.32
N GLU A 862 19.19 20.25 11.09
CA GLU A 862 18.97 21.66 11.42
C GLU A 862 19.19 22.57 10.21
N ALA A 863 20.29 22.37 9.47
CA ALA A 863 20.51 23.07 8.20
C ALA A 863 19.39 22.79 7.18
N LEU A 864 18.90 21.55 7.11
CA LEU A 864 17.74 21.19 6.29
C LEU A 864 16.50 22.02 6.69
N ARG A 865 16.19 22.09 7.99
CA ARG A 865 15.04 22.86 8.51
C ARG A 865 15.16 24.35 8.22
N SER A 866 16.37 24.91 8.28
CA SER A 866 16.61 26.31 7.88
C SER A 866 16.46 26.55 6.38
N PHE A 867 16.78 25.55 5.54
CA PHE A 867 16.69 25.65 4.09
C PHE A 867 15.26 25.47 3.58
N ILE A 868 14.52 24.51 4.13
CA ILE A 868 13.11 24.26 3.84
C ILE A 868 12.30 24.26 5.15
N ASP A 869 11.62 25.37 5.40
CA ASP A 869 10.67 25.50 6.50
C ASP A 869 9.36 24.78 6.16
N PHE A 870 9.40 23.45 6.29
CA PHE A 870 8.27 22.60 5.93
C PHE A 870 7.06 22.81 6.84
N SER A 871 7.29 23.18 8.11
CA SER A 871 6.21 23.52 9.04
C SER A 871 5.43 24.74 8.55
N SER A 872 6.14 25.81 8.17
CA SER A 872 5.55 27.02 7.59
C SER A 872 4.85 26.74 6.25
N PHE A 873 5.41 25.86 5.42
CA PHE A 873 4.73 25.42 4.20
C PHE A 873 3.38 24.74 4.51
N LEU A 874 3.35 23.77 5.43
CA LEU A 874 2.12 23.06 5.80
C LEU A 874 1.09 24.00 6.43
N GLU A 875 1.54 24.97 7.24
CA GLU A 875 0.67 26.02 7.79
C GLU A 875 0.02 26.83 6.68
N LYS A 876 0.82 27.40 5.77
CA LYS A 876 0.33 28.21 4.65
C LYS A 876 -0.59 27.40 3.74
N ALA A 877 -0.24 26.14 3.45
CA ALA A 877 -1.09 25.25 2.67
C ALA A 877 -2.46 25.03 3.34
N SER A 878 -2.48 24.81 4.67
CA SER A 878 -3.74 24.66 5.41
C SER A 878 -4.61 25.92 5.40
N GLN A 879 -4.00 27.10 5.53
CA GLN A 879 -4.70 28.38 5.46
C GLN A 879 -5.30 28.62 4.08
N ARG A 880 -4.59 28.23 3.01
CA ARG A 880 -5.12 28.29 1.64
C ARG A 880 -6.33 27.37 1.48
N TYR A 881 -6.28 26.15 2.03
CA TYR A 881 -7.43 25.24 2.02
C TYR A 881 -8.65 25.81 2.76
N ASP A 882 -8.45 26.44 3.93
CA ASP A 882 -9.53 27.11 4.66
C ASP A 882 -10.15 28.23 3.81
N ALA A 883 -9.32 29.02 3.14
CA ALA A 883 -9.74 30.13 2.29
C ALA A 883 -10.52 29.70 1.03
N VAL A 884 -10.45 28.42 0.62
CA VAL A 884 -11.20 27.91 -0.54
C VAL A 884 -12.70 28.12 -0.34
N SER A 885 -13.23 27.86 0.86
CA SER A 885 -14.67 28.04 1.17
C SER A 885 -15.19 29.47 0.90
N ALA A 886 -14.34 30.48 1.09
CA ALA A 886 -14.65 31.88 0.84
C ALA A 886 -14.40 32.32 -0.62
N SER A 887 -13.72 31.49 -1.41
CA SER A 887 -13.43 31.79 -2.82
C SER A 887 -14.68 31.68 -3.69
N ARG A 888 -14.57 32.20 -4.93
CA ARG A 888 -15.67 32.25 -5.91
C ARG A 888 -15.22 31.76 -7.29
N PRO A 889 -14.80 30.49 -7.44
CA PRO A 889 -14.45 29.93 -8.75
C PRO A 889 -15.63 30.05 -9.72
N ASP A 890 -15.38 30.58 -10.92
CA ASP A 890 -16.42 30.80 -11.95
C ASP A 890 -17.59 31.66 -11.43
N GLY A 891 -17.37 32.48 -10.40
CA GLY A 891 -18.41 33.29 -9.74
C GLY A 891 -19.35 32.50 -8.81
N LEU A 892 -19.09 31.22 -8.57
CA LEU A 892 -19.96 30.33 -7.80
C LEU A 892 -19.69 30.41 -6.29
N VAL A 893 -20.75 30.27 -5.50
CA VAL A 893 -20.62 30.06 -4.05
C VAL A 893 -20.31 28.58 -3.80
N LEU A 894 -19.29 28.32 -2.98
CA LEU A 894 -18.88 26.96 -2.65
C LEU A 894 -19.58 26.45 -1.38
N ASN A 895 -20.46 25.47 -1.57
CA ASN A 895 -20.99 24.59 -0.54
C ASN A 895 -20.25 23.24 -0.58
N ASN A 896 -18.94 23.29 -0.37
CA ASN A 896 -18.05 22.13 -0.52
C ASN A 896 -17.17 21.92 0.71
N GLU A 897 -17.46 20.86 1.47
CA GLU A 897 -16.73 20.50 2.69
C GLU A 897 -15.40 19.79 2.45
N ALA A 898 -15.10 19.36 1.21
CA ALA A 898 -13.89 18.59 0.93
C ALA A 898 -12.62 19.37 1.27
N PHE A 899 -12.60 20.69 1.07
CA PHE A 899 -11.43 21.52 1.35
C PHE A 899 -11.26 21.82 2.84
N ALA A 900 -12.33 21.85 3.62
CA ALA A 900 -12.23 21.86 5.09
C ALA A 900 -11.55 20.57 5.58
N LYS A 901 -11.87 19.42 4.98
CA LYS A 901 -11.22 18.14 5.28
C LYS A 901 -9.74 18.12 4.84
N TRP A 902 -9.39 18.68 3.69
CA TRP A 902 -8.00 18.86 3.25
C TRP A 902 -7.20 19.78 4.20
N SER A 903 -7.79 20.89 4.64
CA SER A 903 -7.20 21.80 5.63
C SER A 903 -6.90 21.05 6.93
N ALA A 904 -7.90 20.36 7.48
CA ALA A 904 -7.79 19.67 8.75
C ALA A 904 -6.69 18.58 8.71
N LYS A 905 -6.57 17.86 7.57
CA LYS A 905 -5.46 16.92 7.35
C LYS A 905 -4.10 17.58 7.28
N THR A 906 -4.00 18.72 6.62
CA THR A 906 -2.72 19.44 6.47
C THR A 906 -2.26 19.98 7.82
N LYS A 907 -3.19 20.47 8.66
CA LYS A 907 -2.92 20.87 10.05
C LYS A 907 -2.45 19.70 10.90
N TRP A 908 -3.07 18.52 10.74
CA TRP A 908 -2.62 17.31 11.41
C TRP A 908 -1.20 16.92 10.97
N ALA A 909 -0.92 16.93 9.66
CA ALA A 909 0.40 16.62 9.11
C ALA A 909 1.48 17.57 9.64
N LYS A 910 1.14 18.86 9.79
CA LYS A 910 1.99 19.86 10.44
C LYS A 910 2.24 19.52 11.90
N SER A 911 1.19 19.29 12.68
CA SER A 911 1.31 18.95 14.10
C SER A 911 2.17 17.70 14.32
N PHE A 912 1.98 16.68 13.47
CA PHE A 912 2.82 15.48 13.45
C PHE A 912 4.28 15.83 13.17
N TYR A 913 4.56 16.60 12.11
CA TYR A 913 5.91 17.00 11.74
C TYR A 913 6.58 17.80 12.85
N ASP A 914 5.90 18.81 13.40
CA ASP A 914 6.43 19.68 14.45
C ASP A 914 6.76 18.89 15.71
N THR A 915 5.83 18.04 16.17
CA THR A 915 6.02 17.24 17.39
C THR A 915 7.19 16.27 17.26
N LYS A 916 7.45 15.77 16.05
CA LYS A 916 8.52 14.80 15.79
C LYS A 916 9.87 15.44 15.53
N PHE A 917 9.90 16.62 14.90
CA PHE A 917 11.11 17.14 14.27
C PHE A 917 11.48 18.58 14.67
N LEU A 918 10.60 19.35 15.32
CA LEU A 918 10.93 20.69 15.81
C LEU A 918 11.34 20.66 17.29
N PRO A 919 12.33 21.48 17.70
CA PRO A 919 12.67 21.66 19.11
C PRO A 919 11.49 22.32 19.84
N VAL A 920 11.22 21.89 21.07
CA VAL A 920 10.23 22.56 21.94
C VAL A 920 10.81 23.90 22.38
N ASP A 921 10.17 25.02 21.99
CA ASP A 921 10.52 26.36 22.48
C ASP A 921 10.19 26.46 23.98
N PRO A 922 11.17 26.68 24.86
CA PRO A 922 10.93 26.81 26.30
C PRO A 922 10.17 28.09 26.70
N ASN A 923 9.97 29.06 25.79
CA ASN A 923 9.39 30.38 26.09
C ASN A 923 8.06 30.68 25.36
N ALA A 924 7.46 29.73 24.65
CA ALA A 924 6.19 29.95 23.98
C ALA A 924 5.05 30.23 25.02
N PRO A 925 4.21 31.27 24.81
CA PRO A 925 3.18 31.62 25.78
C PRO A 925 2.12 30.50 25.87
N THR A 926 1.92 29.99 27.09
CA THR A 926 0.85 29.04 27.40
C THR A 926 -0.52 29.71 27.23
N VAL A 927 -1.28 29.27 26.23
CA VAL A 927 -2.71 29.57 26.09
C VAL A 927 -3.44 28.81 27.21
N ASN A 928 -3.48 29.40 28.41
CA ASN A 928 -4.38 29.08 29.52
C ASN A 928 -4.14 30.10 30.65
N GLN A 929 -4.71 31.30 30.53
CA GLN A 929 -4.95 32.16 31.68
C GLN A 929 -6.46 32.44 31.77
N PRO A 930 -7.11 32.21 32.92
CA PRO A 930 -8.47 32.68 33.16
C PRO A 930 -8.45 34.22 33.39
N PRO A 931 -9.59 34.91 33.18
CA PRO A 931 -9.66 36.37 33.25
C PRO A 931 -9.33 36.91 34.66
N PRO A 932 -8.87 38.17 34.78
CA PRO A 932 -8.28 38.71 35.99
C PRO A 932 -9.32 38.95 37.09
N GLY A 933 -9.14 38.31 38.25
CA GLY A 933 -9.99 38.53 39.42
C GLY A 933 -10.00 37.39 40.43
N CYS A 934 -8.85 37.00 40.98
CA CYS A 934 -8.83 36.29 42.26
C CYS A 934 -7.47 36.49 42.95
N THR A 935 -7.51 37.09 44.12
CA THR A 935 -6.38 37.52 44.96
C THR A 935 -5.88 36.43 45.89
N THR A 936 -4.55 36.39 46.07
CA THR A 936 -3.76 35.94 47.26
C THR A 936 -3.84 34.43 47.60
N ILE A 937 -2.75 33.75 47.97
CA ILE A 937 -1.84 34.00 49.10
C ILE A 937 -0.43 33.45 48.80
N GLU A 938 0.59 34.21 49.19
CA GLU A 938 2.01 33.88 49.18
C GLU A 938 2.39 32.90 50.29
N ALA A 939 3.24 31.91 49.98
CA ALA A 939 4.08 31.21 50.96
C ALA A 939 5.37 30.69 50.30
N ASP A 940 6.45 30.87 51.06
CA ASP A 940 7.87 30.90 50.69
C ASP A 940 8.52 29.53 50.43
N GLU A 941 9.45 29.58 49.47
CA GLU A 941 10.71 28.83 49.26
C GLU A 941 10.90 27.40 49.83
N THR A 942 11.07 26.42 48.93
CA THR A 942 12.35 25.72 48.63
C THR A 942 12.09 24.44 47.80
N GLN A 943 12.40 24.42 46.48
CA GLN A 943 12.35 23.18 45.69
C GLN A 943 13.26 23.19 44.45
N GLU A 944 14.15 22.20 44.38
CA GLU A 944 15.01 21.89 43.24
C GLU A 944 14.22 21.38 42.02
N SER A 945 14.26 22.17 40.94
CA SER A 945 14.38 21.77 39.52
C SER A 945 13.93 20.35 39.11
N ARG A 946 12.68 20.21 38.65
CA ARG A 946 12.24 19.16 37.69
C ARG A 946 11.31 19.76 36.63
N ARG A 947 11.73 19.69 35.36
CA ARG A 947 10.96 20.07 34.16
C ARG A 947 9.69 19.22 34.04
N ALA A 948 8.52 19.86 33.98
CA ALA A 948 7.25 19.25 33.60
C ALA A 948 7.13 19.17 32.06
N LEU A 949 6.60 18.07 31.54
CA LEU A 949 6.29 17.86 30.12
C LEU A 949 4.86 18.36 29.80
N PRO A 950 4.63 18.99 28.63
CA PRO A 950 3.34 19.56 28.25
C PRO A 950 2.29 18.48 27.86
N THR A 951 1.02 18.80 28.14
CA THR A 951 -0.18 17.97 27.94
C THR A 951 -0.47 17.65 26.45
N PRO A 952 -0.90 16.42 26.10
CA PRO A 952 -1.26 16.06 24.71
C PRO A 952 -2.57 16.71 24.23
N LEU A 953 -2.59 17.16 22.97
CA LEU A 953 -3.79 17.64 22.26
C LEU A 953 -4.90 16.56 22.20
N GLN A 954 -6.13 16.94 22.49
CA GLN A 954 -7.33 16.14 22.24
C GLN A 954 -7.66 16.11 20.74
N VAL A 955 -7.91 14.92 20.18
CA VAL A 955 -8.37 14.71 18.80
C VAL A 955 -9.90 14.50 18.84
N PRO A 956 -10.72 15.33 18.16
CA PRO A 956 -12.18 15.12 18.10
C PRO A 956 -12.55 13.84 17.34
N ALA A 957 -13.68 13.22 17.69
CA ALA A 957 -14.12 11.90 17.18
C ALA A 957 -14.41 11.83 15.66
N GLU A 958 -14.45 12.98 14.97
CA GLU A 958 -14.67 13.12 13.52
C GLU A 958 -13.40 12.86 12.69
N PHE A 959 -12.25 12.65 13.33
CA PHE A 959 -10.93 12.48 12.74
C PHE A 959 -10.46 11.01 12.70
N SER A 960 -11.20 10.15 11.98
CA SER A 960 -10.79 8.74 11.76
C SER A 960 -9.56 8.63 10.85
N THR A 961 -8.60 7.77 11.23
CA THR A 961 -7.31 7.48 10.54
C THR A 961 -7.40 6.84 9.14
N ASP A 962 -8.58 6.85 8.51
CA ASP A 962 -8.83 6.32 7.16
C ASP A 962 -8.56 7.36 6.06
N THR A 963 -8.07 8.54 6.44
CA THR A 963 -8.20 9.74 5.61
C THR A 963 -7.19 9.85 4.46
N PHE A 964 -6.14 9.02 4.42
CA PHE A 964 -5.20 8.91 3.29
C PHE A 964 -5.08 7.48 2.74
N ALA A 965 -5.98 6.57 3.15
CA ALA A 965 -6.03 5.23 2.59
C ALA A 965 -6.61 5.30 1.17
N PHE A 966 -5.76 5.17 0.15
CA PHE A 966 -6.20 4.72 -1.17
C PHE A 966 -6.13 3.20 -1.16
N GLU A 967 -7.25 2.59 -0.80
CA GLU A 967 -7.62 1.18 -0.97
C GLU A 967 -7.34 0.10 0.09
N ASP A 968 -8.42 -0.61 0.48
CA ASP A 968 -8.62 -2.08 0.47
C ASP A 968 -10.16 -2.40 0.54
N SER A 969 -10.66 -3.33 -0.30
CA SER A 969 -12.05 -3.87 -0.45
C SER A 969 -12.83 -3.54 -1.75
N MET A 970 -12.41 -4.14 -2.88
CA MET A 970 -13.24 -4.22 -4.10
C MET A 970 -14.00 -5.55 -4.21
N TRP A 971 -13.43 -6.66 -3.73
CA TRP A 971 -14.01 -7.99 -4.03
C TRP A 971 -15.18 -8.39 -3.09
N ASP A 972 -15.19 -7.91 -1.85
CA ASP A 972 -16.26 -8.25 -0.88
C ASP A 972 -17.63 -7.65 -1.22
N SER A 973 -17.69 -6.59 -2.04
CA SER A 973 -18.93 -5.89 -2.40
C SER A 973 -19.56 -6.39 -3.70
N LEU A 974 -18.82 -7.14 -4.52
CA LEU A 974 -19.32 -7.73 -5.77
C LEU A 974 -20.01 -9.09 -5.55
N ASP A 975 -19.67 -9.81 -4.47
CA ASP A 975 -20.24 -11.13 -4.16
C ASP A 975 -21.44 -11.10 -3.19
N ASN A 976 -21.90 -9.91 -2.76
CA ASN A 976 -23.02 -9.77 -1.83
C ASN A 976 -24.17 -8.90 -2.38
N PRO A 977 -25.21 -9.52 -2.98
CA PRO A 977 -26.40 -8.83 -3.45
C PRO A 977 -27.15 -8.04 -2.35
N ALA A 978 -26.94 -8.36 -1.07
CA ALA A 978 -27.66 -7.74 0.04
C ALA A 978 -27.13 -6.33 0.40
N ILE A 979 -25.90 -5.99 0.03
CA ILE A 979 -25.32 -4.65 0.32
C ILE A 979 -25.87 -3.59 -0.66
N PHE A 980 -26.34 -3.99 -1.84
CA PHE A 980 -27.00 -3.10 -2.80
C PHE A 980 -28.53 -3.03 -2.65
N LEU A 981 -29.15 -4.03 -2.02
CA LEU A 981 -30.62 -4.10 -1.85
C LEU A 981 -31.11 -3.62 -0.48
N GLY A 982 -30.26 -3.59 0.55
CA GLY A 982 -30.66 -3.28 1.93
C GLY A 982 -31.15 -1.84 2.18
N ASP A 983 -30.80 -0.88 1.32
CA ASP A 983 -31.23 0.53 1.43
C ASP A 983 -32.47 0.87 0.58
N ILE A 984 -33.06 -0.10 -0.11
CA ILE A 984 -34.33 0.08 -0.84
C ILE A 984 -35.51 -0.03 0.12
N ASP A 985 -35.45 -0.89 1.13
CA ASP A 985 -36.59 -1.13 2.04
C ASP A 985 -36.90 0.06 2.98
N SER A 986 -35.95 0.95 3.25
CA SER A 986 -36.20 2.16 4.05
C SER A 986 -36.77 3.34 3.24
N ALA A 987 -36.74 3.28 1.91
CA ALA A 987 -37.25 4.34 1.04
C ALA A 987 -38.72 4.15 0.64
N PHE A 988 -39.31 2.97 0.88
CA PHE A 988 -40.69 2.63 0.53
C PHE A 988 -41.65 2.51 1.74
N ALA A 989 -41.23 2.91 2.94
CA ALA A 989 -42.06 2.81 4.14
C ALA A 989 -43.11 3.94 4.28
N ASP A 990 -43.03 5.02 3.49
CA ASP A 990 -43.90 6.20 3.62
C ASP A 990 -44.51 6.68 2.28
N ILE A 991 -45.02 5.76 1.46
CA ILE A 991 -45.94 6.09 0.36
C ILE A 991 -47.16 5.15 0.48
N PRO A 992 -48.40 5.67 0.54
CA PRO A 992 -49.59 4.89 0.86
C PRO A 992 -49.93 3.78 -0.13
#